data_AF-A0A3C0AW62-F1
#
_entry.id   AF-A0A3C0AW62-F1
#
_cell.length_a   1.000
_cell.length_b   1.000
_cell.length_c   1.000
_cell.angle_alpha   90.00
_cell.angle_beta   90.00
_cell.angle_gamma   90.00
#
_symmetry.space_group_name_H-M   'P 1'
#
loop_
_entity.id
_entity.type
_entity.pdbx_description
1 polymer ?
#
loop_
_entity_poly.entity_id
_entity_poly.type
_entity_poly.pdbx_seq_one_letter_code
_entity_poly.pdbx_strand_id
1 'polypeptide(L)'
;MSIKFTEYKGLNLPTVASEVLDFWKENNIFEKSITTREGNSPFVFFEGPPSANGLPGIHHVMARAIKDIFCRYKTQKGFQVKRKAGWDTHGLPVELGTEAALGITKEDIGKTISIAEYNEACKKTVMRYTDVWNDLTEKMGYWVDMEDPYITYKSKYMESVWWLLKQIYNKDLMYKGYTIQPYSPKAGTGLSSHEVNQPGSYRDVTDTTIVAQFRVLNETLPSFLQDFGDVHILAWTTTPWTLPSNTALTVGPKIDYVLVKTFNQYTFLPSNVVLAKNLVAKQFSKGFFESNEAIDFENFKEGDKKIPYQILAKCKGSDLVGIRYEQLMPLALPYQNPQNAFRVISGDFVTTEDGTGIVHTAPTFGADDAKVAKEAIPEVPPMLVLDENKNPVPLVNLQGKFIDGLGSYSAKYVKNEYYIDGEAPERSVDVEIAIQLKEENKAFKVEKYVHSYPHCWRTDTPILYYPLDSWFIEITKVRDRMFDLNETINWKPKATGEGRFGNWLKNANDWNLSRSRFWGIPLPIWRNEEGTEEILIGSVEELYNEIEKSIAAGFQKENPFKGFEIGNMDEANYDLVDLHKNVVDEITLVSASGKPMKREADLIDVWFDSGSMPYAQWHYPFESPPQPSQREGERTSIINPSQREGLPKENKYETARASIYPLLKELKEKNKKNPTEAEKALWVNLKGKKLENFKFRKQHIIDQFIADFVCLDRKLIIEVDGGYHLRPEIVEADRLRTEILENEFGFKVIRFKNEEVIGNVKSVLEQILSTLNTLPSVKSVEEVLPFGKDLGWACADFIAEG
;
A
#
# COMPACT_ATOMS: atom_id res chain seq x y z
N MET A 1 -45.13 -34.36 34.72
CA MET A 1 -45.49 -32.95 34.96
C MET A 1 -45.80 -32.32 33.62
N SER A 2 -46.98 -31.71 33.46
CA SER A 2 -47.34 -30.96 32.25
C SER A 2 -46.45 -29.71 32.17
N ILE A 3 -45.63 -29.60 31.12
CA ILE A 3 -44.85 -28.39 30.87
C ILE A 3 -45.86 -27.31 30.46
N LYS A 4 -46.13 -26.35 31.35
CA LYS A 4 -46.92 -25.17 31.02
C LYS A 4 -46.07 -24.27 30.13
N PHE A 5 -46.54 -23.99 28.92
CA PHE A 5 -45.92 -23.00 28.04
C PHE A 5 -46.33 -21.58 28.49
N THR A 6 -45.40 -20.63 28.42
CA THR A 6 -45.67 -19.22 28.71
C THR A 6 -46.58 -18.64 27.63
N GLU A 7 -47.71 -18.06 28.03
CA GLU A 7 -48.66 -17.43 27.12
C GLU A 7 -48.46 -15.91 27.12
N TYR A 8 -48.22 -15.34 25.93
CA TYR A 8 -48.01 -13.90 25.75
C TYR A 8 -49.26 -13.27 25.12
N LYS A 9 -49.77 -12.19 25.72
CA LYS A 9 -51.00 -11.49 25.27
C LYS A 9 -50.80 -10.62 24.01
N GLY A 10 -49.56 -10.44 23.56
CA GLY A 10 -49.18 -9.66 22.37
C GLY A 10 -47.69 -9.75 22.07
N LEU A 11 -47.28 -9.44 20.83
CA LEU A 11 -45.88 -9.48 20.39
C LEU A 11 -45.21 -8.12 20.63
N ASN A 12 -44.35 -8.03 21.65
CA ASN A 12 -43.50 -6.86 21.90
C ASN A 12 -42.04 -7.25 21.71
N LEU A 13 -41.52 -7.06 20.49
CA LEU A 13 -40.16 -7.46 20.13
C LEU A 13 -39.07 -6.74 20.94
N PRO A 14 -39.15 -5.43 21.23
CA PRO A 14 -38.19 -4.77 22.12
C PRO A 14 -38.10 -5.39 23.52
N THR A 15 -39.25 -5.68 24.15
CA THR A 15 -39.26 -6.32 25.48
C THR A 15 -38.69 -7.73 25.41
N VAL A 16 -39.09 -8.53 24.43
CA VAL A 16 -38.55 -9.90 24.24
C VAL A 16 -37.04 -9.87 23.99
N ALA A 17 -36.55 -8.92 23.17
CA ALA A 17 -35.12 -8.77 22.92
C ALA A 17 -34.35 -8.41 24.19
N SER A 18 -34.87 -7.51 25.02
CA SER A 18 -34.28 -7.15 26.31
C SER A 18 -34.23 -8.35 27.27
N GLU A 19 -35.35 -9.07 27.42
CA GLU A 19 -35.43 -10.26 28.29
C GLU A 19 -34.43 -11.35 27.86
N VAL A 20 -34.29 -11.57 26.55
CA VAL A 20 -33.32 -12.54 25.99
C VAL A 20 -31.88 -12.09 26.19
N LEU A 21 -31.62 -10.79 26.04
CA LEU A 21 -30.30 -10.21 26.27
C LEU A 21 -29.88 -10.35 27.73
N ASP A 22 -30.78 -10.04 28.67
CA ASP A 22 -30.55 -10.21 30.11
C ASP A 22 -30.26 -11.68 30.44
N PHE A 23 -31.06 -12.60 29.90
CA PHE A 23 -30.81 -14.04 30.03
C PHE A 23 -29.42 -14.44 29.50
N TRP A 24 -28.98 -13.91 28.36
CA TRP A 24 -27.66 -14.20 27.80
C TRP A 24 -26.52 -13.73 28.70
N LYS A 25 -26.66 -12.54 29.31
CA LYS A 25 -25.68 -11.97 30.25
C LYS A 25 -25.60 -12.77 31.54
N GLU A 26 -26.72 -12.97 32.22
CA GLU A 26 -26.78 -13.70 33.50
C GLU A 26 -26.19 -15.10 33.39
N ASN A 27 -26.35 -15.72 32.22
CA ASN A 27 -25.89 -17.09 31.99
C ASN A 27 -24.55 -17.17 31.24
N ASN A 28 -23.87 -16.07 30.95
CA ASN A 28 -22.61 -16.01 30.19
C ASN A 28 -22.68 -16.83 28.89
N ILE A 29 -23.76 -16.67 28.13
CA ILE A 29 -24.06 -17.54 26.98
C ILE A 29 -23.01 -17.37 25.87
N PHE A 30 -22.51 -16.16 25.65
CA PHE A 30 -21.45 -15.92 24.67
C PHE A 30 -20.18 -16.70 25.02
N GLU A 31 -19.68 -16.54 26.25
CA GLU A 31 -18.48 -17.23 26.71
C GLU A 31 -18.65 -18.76 26.71
N LYS A 32 -19.81 -19.25 27.17
CA LYS A 32 -20.16 -20.67 27.07
C LYS A 32 -20.16 -21.17 25.63
N SER A 33 -20.56 -20.34 24.66
CA SER A 33 -20.56 -20.74 23.25
C SER A 33 -19.14 -21.02 22.73
N ILE A 34 -18.12 -20.39 23.31
CA ILE A 34 -16.70 -20.58 23.00
C ILE A 34 -16.13 -21.74 23.82
N THR A 35 -16.23 -21.69 25.15
CA THR A 35 -15.60 -22.65 26.07
C THR A 35 -16.16 -24.06 25.98
N THR A 36 -17.45 -24.24 25.64
CA THR A 36 -18.02 -25.58 25.37
C THR A 36 -17.45 -26.26 24.13
N ARG A 37 -16.61 -25.56 23.36
CA ARG A 37 -15.94 -26.03 22.15
C ARG A 37 -14.41 -25.92 22.26
N GLU A 38 -13.89 -25.83 23.48
CA GLU A 38 -12.46 -25.86 23.72
C GLU A 38 -11.84 -27.11 23.09
N GLY A 39 -10.78 -26.94 22.30
CA GLY A 39 -10.10 -27.99 21.55
C GLY A 39 -10.77 -28.44 20.25
N ASN A 40 -11.91 -27.83 19.86
CA ASN A 40 -12.46 -28.01 18.52
C ASN A 40 -11.68 -27.20 17.46
N SER A 41 -11.91 -27.51 16.18
CA SER A 41 -11.31 -26.75 15.08
C SER A 41 -11.65 -25.26 15.19
N PRO A 42 -10.64 -24.37 15.16
CA PRO A 42 -10.89 -22.93 15.22
C PRO A 42 -11.49 -22.43 13.91
N PHE A 43 -12.34 -21.42 14.02
CA PHE A 43 -12.70 -20.53 12.91
C PHE A 43 -12.23 -19.12 13.30
N VAL A 44 -11.16 -18.68 12.66
CA VAL A 44 -10.55 -17.36 12.93
C VAL A 44 -11.41 -16.28 12.28
N PHE A 45 -11.76 -15.28 13.09
CA PHE A 45 -12.52 -14.11 12.67
C PHE A 45 -11.76 -12.86 13.07
N PHE A 46 -11.62 -11.92 12.13
CA PHE A 46 -11.05 -10.61 12.37
C PHE A 46 -12.11 -9.54 12.23
N GLU A 47 -12.21 -8.67 13.24
CA GLU A 47 -13.02 -7.47 13.18
C GLU A 47 -12.15 -6.27 12.80
N GLY A 48 -12.36 -5.73 11.60
CA GLY A 48 -11.77 -4.44 11.23
C GLY A 48 -12.12 -3.38 12.28
N PRO A 49 -11.13 -2.71 12.89
CA PRO A 49 -11.34 -1.85 14.04
C PRO A 49 -12.05 -0.55 13.63
N PRO A 50 -13.20 -0.19 14.24
CA PRO A 50 -13.77 1.14 14.07
C PRO A 50 -12.95 2.19 14.82
N SER A 51 -13.04 3.45 14.37
CA SER A 51 -12.58 4.60 15.17
C SER A 51 -13.66 5.01 16.17
N ALA A 52 -13.29 5.12 17.46
CA ALA A 52 -14.21 5.52 18.53
C ALA A 52 -14.37 7.05 18.70
N ASN A 53 -13.86 7.85 17.76
CA ASN A 53 -13.97 9.30 17.77
C ASN A 53 -15.32 9.83 17.25
N GLY A 54 -16.23 8.97 16.78
CA GLY A 54 -17.55 9.34 16.27
C GLY A 54 -18.68 8.38 16.69
N LEU A 55 -19.92 8.84 16.53
CA LEU A 55 -21.11 8.04 16.80
C LEU A 55 -21.28 6.91 15.77
N PRO A 56 -21.77 5.72 16.19
CA PRO A 56 -22.03 4.65 15.24
C PRO A 56 -23.24 4.97 14.33
N GLY A 57 -23.05 4.85 13.00
CA GLY A 57 -24.12 4.91 12.01
C GLY A 57 -24.70 3.55 11.59
N ILE A 58 -25.76 3.58 10.77
CA ILE A 58 -26.47 2.38 10.28
C ILE A 58 -25.57 1.38 9.53
N HIS A 59 -24.54 1.88 8.84
CA HIS A 59 -23.57 1.05 8.12
C HIS A 59 -22.78 0.13 9.09
N HIS A 60 -22.53 0.56 10.33
CA HIS A 60 -21.90 -0.29 11.34
C HIS A 60 -22.83 -1.43 11.77
N VAL A 61 -24.12 -1.15 11.95
CA VAL A 61 -25.12 -2.17 12.30
C VAL A 61 -25.21 -3.22 11.19
N MET A 62 -25.26 -2.79 9.94
CA MET A 62 -25.28 -3.70 8.79
C MET A 62 -24.04 -4.60 8.73
N ALA A 63 -22.85 -4.01 8.85
CA ALA A 63 -21.59 -4.76 8.82
C ALA A 63 -21.49 -5.77 9.98
N ARG A 64 -21.83 -5.35 11.20
CA ARG A 64 -21.80 -6.22 12.38
C ARG A 64 -22.83 -7.34 12.34
N ALA A 65 -24.03 -7.09 11.82
CA ALA A 65 -25.04 -8.13 11.65
C ALA A 65 -24.53 -9.27 10.74
N ILE A 66 -23.89 -8.93 9.60
CA ILE A 66 -23.30 -9.93 8.70
C ILE A 66 -22.19 -10.72 9.41
N LYS A 67 -21.25 -10.02 10.07
CA LYS A 67 -20.15 -10.63 10.82
C LYS A 67 -20.66 -11.63 11.88
N ASP A 68 -21.66 -11.22 12.65
CA ASP A 68 -22.23 -12.05 13.72
C ASP A 68 -22.92 -13.31 13.21
N ILE A 69 -23.73 -13.20 12.14
CA ILE A 69 -24.48 -14.32 11.56
C ILE A 69 -23.54 -15.47 11.20
N PHE A 70 -22.43 -15.17 10.52
CA PHE A 70 -21.48 -16.22 10.12
C PHE A 70 -20.72 -16.80 11.31
N CYS A 71 -20.33 -15.97 12.28
CA CYS A 71 -19.67 -16.47 13.48
C CYS A 71 -20.59 -17.40 14.27
N ARG A 72 -21.86 -17.03 14.48
CA ARG A 72 -22.87 -17.89 15.13
C ARG A 72 -23.11 -19.18 14.35
N TYR A 73 -23.24 -19.10 13.02
CA TYR A 73 -23.40 -20.27 12.16
C TYR A 73 -22.22 -21.24 12.31
N LYS A 74 -20.98 -20.73 12.33
CA LYS A 74 -19.79 -21.56 12.52
C LYS A 74 -19.74 -22.18 13.91
N THR A 75 -20.09 -21.44 14.96
CA THR A 75 -20.26 -21.99 16.31
C THR A 75 -21.29 -23.14 16.31
N GLN A 76 -22.44 -22.98 15.65
CA GLN A 76 -23.45 -24.05 15.52
C GLN A 76 -22.97 -25.27 14.73
N LYS A 77 -22.03 -25.07 13.78
CA LYS A 77 -21.36 -26.16 13.06
C LYS A 77 -20.24 -26.85 13.86
N GLY A 78 -20.01 -26.44 15.11
CA GLY A 78 -19.07 -27.07 16.03
C GLY A 78 -17.69 -26.42 16.10
N PHE A 79 -17.44 -25.35 15.34
CA PHE A 79 -16.16 -24.62 15.38
C PHE A 79 -16.04 -23.80 16.66
N GLN A 80 -14.81 -23.70 17.19
CA GLN A 80 -14.49 -22.72 18.22
C GLN A 80 -14.28 -21.36 17.53
N VAL A 81 -15.04 -20.34 17.94
CA VAL A 81 -15.01 -19.02 17.28
C VAL A 81 -14.71 -17.96 18.33
N LYS A 82 -13.42 -17.66 18.54
CA LYS A 82 -12.98 -16.53 19.36
C LYS A 82 -13.20 -15.23 18.58
N ARG A 83 -13.72 -14.20 19.25
CA ARG A 83 -14.10 -12.93 18.62
C ARG A 83 -13.63 -11.80 19.50
N LYS A 84 -12.61 -11.05 19.04
CA LYS A 84 -12.00 -9.94 19.76
C LYS A 84 -12.33 -8.63 19.04
N ALA A 85 -12.83 -7.64 19.78
CA ALA A 85 -13.01 -6.30 19.23
C ALA A 85 -11.69 -5.54 19.23
N GLY A 86 -11.68 -4.38 18.60
CA GLY A 86 -10.59 -3.43 18.78
C GLY A 86 -10.90 -2.06 18.22
N TRP A 87 -9.99 -1.13 18.46
CA TRP A 87 -10.18 0.28 18.20
C TRP A 87 -9.03 0.85 17.38
N ASP A 88 -9.38 1.53 16.28
CA ASP A 88 -8.44 2.30 15.47
C ASP A 88 -8.37 3.71 16.06
N THR A 89 -7.23 4.04 16.64
CA THR A 89 -7.11 5.16 17.56
C THR A 89 -6.13 6.23 17.13
N HIS A 90 -5.48 6.05 15.98
CA HIS A 90 -4.46 6.94 15.46
C HIS A 90 -4.90 7.70 14.21
N GLY A 91 -4.03 8.60 13.77
CA GLY A 91 -4.07 9.20 12.44
C GLY A 91 -4.99 10.40 12.33
N LEU A 92 -5.03 10.91 11.09
CA LEU A 92 -5.72 12.15 10.71
C LEU A 92 -7.18 12.26 11.19
N PRO A 93 -8.00 11.17 11.22
CA PRO A 93 -9.39 11.28 11.67
C PRO A 93 -9.52 11.74 13.13
N VAL A 94 -8.62 11.28 14.00
CA VAL A 94 -8.61 11.65 15.42
C VAL A 94 -8.08 13.06 15.57
N GLU A 95 -6.96 13.36 14.93
CA GLU A 95 -6.31 14.66 14.98
C GLU A 95 -7.22 15.81 14.55
N LEU A 96 -7.92 15.67 13.41
CA LEU A 96 -8.83 16.72 12.94
C LEU A 96 -10.01 16.94 13.90
N GLY A 97 -10.52 15.86 14.51
CA GLY A 97 -11.57 15.96 15.53
C GLY A 97 -11.09 16.68 16.78
N THR A 98 -9.86 16.42 17.21
CA THR A 98 -9.21 17.10 18.34
C THR A 98 -8.87 18.55 18.02
N GLU A 99 -8.31 18.84 16.84
CA GLU A 99 -8.03 20.20 16.35
C GLU A 99 -9.28 21.07 16.37
N ALA A 100 -10.39 20.56 15.80
CA ALA A 100 -11.67 21.25 15.79
C ALA A 100 -12.23 21.49 17.20
N ALA A 101 -12.10 20.50 18.11
CA ALA A 101 -12.57 20.63 19.49
C ALA A 101 -11.76 21.65 20.31
N LEU A 102 -10.46 21.79 20.00
CA LEU A 102 -9.56 22.75 20.65
C LEU A 102 -9.56 24.12 19.96
N GLY A 103 -10.14 24.23 18.75
CA GLY A 103 -10.12 25.47 17.96
C GLY A 103 -8.73 25.84 17.46
N ILE A 104 -7.89 24.83 17.18
CA ILE A 104 -6.51 25.00 16.71
C ILE A 104 -6.34 24.40 15.31
N THR A 105 -5.22 24.71 14.68
CA THR A 105 -4.74 24.10 13.43
C THR A 105 -3.45 23.32 13.67
N LYS A 106 -3.01 22.55 12.68
CA LYS A 106 -1.68 21.91 12.70
C LYS A 106 -0.54 22.86 13.10
N GLU A 107 -0.60 24.11 12.66
CA GLU A 107 0.47 25.10 12.85
C GLU A 107 0.60 25.63 14.28
N ASP A 108 -0.42 25.40 15.10
CA ASP A 108 -0.46 25.76 16.52
C ASP A 108 0.27 24.71 17.38
N ILE A 109 0.38 23.47 16.89
CA ILE A 109 1.00 22.35 17.60
C ILE A 109 2.53 22.54 17.64
N GLY A 110 3.08 22.50 18.85
CA GLY A 110 4.47 22.84 19.15
C GLY A 110 4.73 24.33 19.34
N LYS A 111 3.73 25.21 19.13
CA LYS A 111 3.85 26.66 19.35
C LYS A 111 2.96 27.15 20.49
N THR A 112 1.65 26.92 20.40
CA THR A 112 0.65 27.35 21.39
C THR A 112 0.18 26.22 22.30
N ILE A 113 0.25 24.97 21.82
CA ILE A 113 0.06 23.74 22.60
C ILE A 113 1.29 22.85 22.40
N SER A 114 1.77 22.19 23.46
CA SER A 114 2.88 21.23 23.30
C SER A 114 2.41 19.96 22.59
N ILE A 115 3.34 19.23 21.95
CA ILE A 115 3.02 17.94 21.29
C ILE A 115 2.49 16.94 22.32
N ALA A 116 3.03 16.93 23.55
CA ALA A 116 2.58 16.06 24.62
C ALA A 116 1.12 16.36 25.04
N GLU A 117 0.77 17.63 25.25
CA GLU A 117 -0.61 18.03 25.59
C GLU A 117 -1.59 17.71 24.45
N TYR A 118 -1.16 17.90 23.20
CA TYR A 118 -1.96 17.57 22.02
C TYR A 118 -2.21 16.06 21.89
N ASN A 119 -1.17 15.24 22.07
CA ASN A 119 -1.28 13.77 22.02
C ASN A 119 -2.19 13.24 23.13
N GLU A 120 -2.11 13.79 24.34
CA GLU A 120 -3.05 13.47 25.43
C GLU A 120 -4.49 13.89 25.11
N ALA A 121 -4.69 15.04 24.45
CA ALA A 121 -6.01 15.44 23.98
C ALA A 121 -6.56 14.47 22.93
N CYS A 122 -5.72 13.99 22.00
CA CYS A 122 -6.09 12.97 21.01
C CYS A 122 -6.50 11.65 21.67
N LYS A 123 -5.69 11.16 22.62
CA LYS A 123 -5.95 9.93 23.40
C LYS A 123 -7.28 9.99 24.17
N LYS A 124 -7.62 11.15 24.74
CA LYS A 124 -8.92 11.36 25.42
C LYS A 124 -10.07 11.44 24.43
N THR A 125 -9.88 12.13 23.31
CA THR A 125 -10.92 12.33 22.29
C THR A 125 -11.34 11.02 21.65
N VAL A 126 -10.38 10.12 21.37
CA VAL A 126 -10.66 8.88 20.65
C VAL A 126 -11.46 7.86 21.47
N MET A 127 -11.39 7.93 22.79
CA MET A 127 -12.18 7.05 23.67
C MET A 127 -13.57 7.63 23.99
N ARG A 128 -13.90 8.84 23.51
CA ARG A 128 -15.10 9.58 23.93
C ARG A 128 -16.43 8.85 23.69
N TYR A 129 -16.52 8.06 22.62
CA TYR A 129 -17.79 7.39 22.25
C TYR A 129 -17.79 5.88 22.53
N THR A 130 -16.76 5.30 23.16
CA THR A 130 -16.70 3.85 23.40
C THR A 130 -17.92 3.33 24.13
N ASP A 131 -18.44 4.06 25.11
CA ASP A 131 -19.64 3.65 25.88
C ASP A 131 -20.89 3.53 24.99
N VAL A 132 -21.06 4.48 24.06
CA VAL A 132 -22.18 4.47 23.10
C VAL A 132 -22.05 3.30 22.13
N TRP A 133 -20.82 3.00 21.70
CA TRP A 133 -20.56 1.84 20.87
C TRP A 133 -20.79 0.52 21.62
N ASN A 134 -20.39 0.43 22.88
CA ASN A 134 -20.61 -0.73 23.74
C ASN A 134 -22.11 -1.01 23.91
N ASP A 135 -22.88 0.03 24.23
CA ASP A 135 -24.34 -0.04 24.33
C ASP A 135 -24.99 -0.52 23.03
N LEU A 136 -24.55 -0.01 21.87
CA LEU A 136 -25.06 -0.46 20.58
C LEU A 136 -24.70 -1.93 20.29
N THR A 137 -23.43 -2.31 20.48
CA THR A 137 -22.93 -3.70 20.30
C THR A 137 -23.81 -4.68 21.06
N GLU A 138 -24.10 -4.34 22.31
CA GLU A 138 -24.87 -5.17 23.22
C GLU A 138 -26.35 -5.24 22.83
N LYS A 139 -26.99 -4.08 22.59
CA LYS A 139 -28.41 -4.01 22.18
C LYS A 139 -28.71 -4.71 20.87
N MET A 140 -27.77 -4.70 19.93
CA MET A 140 -27.93 -5.41 18.66
C MET A 140 -27.64 -6.92 18.77
N GLY A 141 -27.18 -7.39 19.93
CA GLY A 141 -26.84 -8.79 20.17
C GLY A 141 -25.57 -9.24 19.45
N TYR A 142 -24.65 -8.32 19.13
CA TYR A 142 -23.39 -8.68 18.48
C TYR A 142 -22.42 -9.26 19.50
N TRP A 143 -22.24 -10.59 19.48
CA TRP A 143 -21.36 -11.28 20.40
C TRP A 143 -19.90 -11.12 19.96
N VAL A 144 -19.16 -10.29 20.70
CA VAL A 144 -17.73 -10.02 20.56
C VAL A 144 -17.18 -9.63 21.93
N ASP A 145 -15.92 -9.97 22.22
CA ASP A 145 -15.23 -9.56 23.43
C ASP A 145 -14.92 -8.06 23.37
N MET A 146 -15.57 -7.31 24.27
CA MET A 146 -15.39 -5.87 24.49
C MET A 146 -14.70 -5.58 25.83
N GLU A 147 -14.38 -6.61 26.62
CA GLU A 147 -13.69 -6.46 27.92
C GLU A 147 -12.18 -6.32 27.73
N ASP A 148 -11.60 -7.08 26.79
CA ASP A 148 -10.20 -6.95 26.36
C ASP A 148 -10.11 -6.59 24.86
N PRO A 149 -10.53 -5.38 24.42
CA PRO A 149 -10.34 -4.98 23.04
C PRO A 149 -8.86 -4.64 22.78
N TYR A 150 -8.34 -4.98 21.60
CA TYR A 150 -7.03 -4.44 21.20
C TYR A 150 -7.17 -2.94 20.89
N ILE A 151 -6.16 -2.16 21.27
CA ILE A 151 -6.14 -0.71 21.05
C ILE A 151 -4.82 -0.34 20.40
N THR A 152 -4.90 0.35 19.27
CA THR A 152 -3.75 0.65 18.40
C THR A 152 -2.71 1.58 19.04
N TYR A 153 -3.11 2.49 19.96
CA TYR A 153 -2.17 3.31 20.75
C TYR A 153 -1.45 2.58 21.88
N LYS A 154 -1.77 1.31 22.17
CA LYS A 154 -1.06 0.58 23.25
C LYS A 154 0.34 0.19 22.78
N SER A 155 1.33 0.32 23.66
CA SER A 155 2.74 0.10 23.35
C SER A 155 3.04 -1.30 22.79
N LYS A 156 2.39 -2.36 23.29
CA LYS A 156 2.49 -3.71 22.73
C LYS A 156 2.05 -3.80 21.26
N TYR A 157 0.95 -3.13 20.93
CA TYR A 157 0.45 -3.09 19.56
C TYR A 157 1.46 -2.36 18.67
N MET A 158 1.93 -1.19 19.13
CA MET A 158 2.93 -0.38 18.42
C MET A 158 4.26 -1.11 18.23
N GLU A 159 4.73 -1.87 19.23
CA GLU A 159 5.95 -2.67 19.15
C GLU A 159 5.83 -3.76 18.07
N SER A 160 4.69 -4.43 17.98
CA SER A 160 4.42 -5.40 16.91
C SER A 160 4.43 -4.76 15.52
N VAL A 161 3.92 -3.54 15.42
CA VAL A 161 3.97 -2.74 14.18
C VAL A 161 5.42 -2.38 13.82
N TRP A 162 6.23 -1.96 14.81
CA TRP A 162 7.66 -1.71 14.60
C TRP A 162 8.41 -2.96 14.15
N TRP A 163 8.08 -4.13 14.73
CA TRP A 163 8.62 -5.40 14.27
C TRP A 163 8.28 -5.68 12.80
N LEU A 164 7.03 -5.48 12.39
CA LEU A 164 6.60 -5.64 10.99
C LEU A 164 7.38 -4.70 10.05
N LEU A 165 7.56 -3.44 10.44
CA LEU A 165 8.36 -2.48 9.68
C LEU A 165 9.81 -2.94 9.56
N LYS A 166 10.41 -3.45 10.65
CA LYS A 166 11.76 -4.05 10.62
C LYS A 166 11.84 -5.24 9.66
N GLN A 167 10.82 -6.09 9.60
CA GLN A 167 10.80 -7.21 8.64
C GLN A 167 10.75 -6.75 7.19
N ILE A 168 10.02 -5.67 6.89
CA ILE A 168 9.95 -5.10 5.53
C ILE A 168 11.28 -4.42 5.18
N TYR A 169 11.85 -3.67 6.13
CA TYR A 169 13.15 -3.03 5.99
C TYR A 169 14.28 -4.03 5.74
N ASN A 170 14.36 -5.10 6.52
CA ASN A 170 15.35 -6.17 6.34
C ASN A 170 15.23 -6.93 5.01
N LYS A 171 14.11 -6.76 4.28
CA LYS A 171 13.89 -7.34 2.95
C LYS A 171 14.23 -6.35 1.83
N ASP A 172 14.84 -5.21 2.14
CA ASP A 172 15.15 -4.13 1.20
C ASP A 172 13.91 -3.65 0.40
N LEU A 173 12.77 -3.59 1.09
CA LEU A 173 11.49 -3.13 0.55
C LEU A 173 11.09 -1.75 1.07
N MET A 174 11.93 -1.09 1.87
CA MET A 174 11.71 0.29 2.32
C MET A 174 12.79 1.21 1.77
N TYR A 175 12.39 2.39 1.30
CA TYR A 175 13.32 3.41 0.86
C TYR A 175 12.77 4.80 1.12
N LYS A 176 13.68 5.78 1.29
CA LYS A 176 13.33 7.21 1.32
C LYS A 176 13.49 7.79 -0.08
N GLY A 177 12.50 8.55 -0.54
CA GLY A 177 12.53 9.21 -1.84
C GLY A 177 11.91 10.59 -1.81
N TYR A 178 12.44 11.49 -2.65
CA TYR A 178 11.84 12.78 -2.96
C TYR A 178 11.02 12.63 -4.25
N THR A 179 9.70 12.49 -4.12
CA THR A 179 8.83 12.23 -5.29
C THR A 179 7.59 13.11 -5.26
N ILE A 180 6.93 13.23 -6.43
CA ILE A 180 5.68 13.96 -6.55
C ILE A 180 4.54 13.10 -6.01
N GLN A 181 3.87 13.60 -4.98
CA GLN A 181 2.81 12.88 -4.28
C GLN A 181 1.54 13.72 -4.14
N PRO A 182 0.37 13.08 -4.01
CA PRO A 182 -0.82 13.71 -3.48
C PRO A 182 -0.56 14.36 -2.12
N TYR A 183 -0.83 15.65 -1.98
CA TYR A 183 -0.61 16.43 -0.77
C TYR A 183 -1.84 17.27 -0.46
N SER A 184 -2.28 17.28 0.79
CA SER A 184 -3.36 18.15 1.25
C SER A 184 -2.77 19.32 2.02
N PRO A 185 -2.76 20.55 1.46
CA PRO A 185 -2.27 21.73 2.19
C PRO A 185 -3.06 21.99 3.47
N LYS A 186 -4.39 21.76 3.45
CA LYS A 186 -5.25 21.95 4.62
C LYS A 186 -4.95 20.93 5.73
N ALA A 187 -4.63 19.68 5.38
CA ALA A 187 -4.22 18.67 6.36
C ALA A 187 -2.71 18.71 6.67
N GLY A 188 -1.91 19.42 5.87
CA GLY A 188 -0.47 19.52 6.02
C GLY A 188 0.29 18.19 5.88
N THR A 189 -0.19 17.25 5.07
CA THR A 189 0.46 15.93 4.90
C THR A 189 0.26 15.34 3.51
N GLY A 190 1.22 14.51 3.09
CA GLY A 190 1.08 13.63 1.93
C GLY A 190 0.00 12.57 2.17
N LEU A 191 -0.63 12.12 1.09
CA LEU A 191 -1.68 11.10 1.06
C LEU A 191 -1.26 9.93 0.16
N SER A 192 -1.71 8.72 0.50
CA SER A 192 -1.49 7.54 -0.33
C SER A 192 -2.45 7.49 -1.52
N SER A 193 -2.12 6.68 -2.53
CA SER A 193 -2.99 6.44 -3.69
C SER A 193 -4.37 5.90 -3.29
N HIS A 194 -4.47 5.09 -2.24
CA HIS A 194 -5.74 4.55 -1.76
C HIS A 194 -6.60 5.60 -1.07
N GLU A 195 -5.99 6.53 -0.34
CA GLU A 195 -6.70 7.64 0.29
C GLU A 195 -7.34 8.54 -0.78
N VAL A 196 -6.61 8.84 -1.85
CA VAL A 196 -7.12 9.64 -2.98
C VAL A 196 -8.21 8.89 -3.76
N ASN A 197 -8.19 7.55 -3.74
CA ASN A 197 -9.19 6.70 -4.38
C ASN A 197 -10.38 6.34 -3.48
N GLN A 198 -10.48 6.92 -2.27
CA GLN A 198 -11.67 6.73 -1.42
C GLN A 198 -12.92 7.30 -2.11
N PRO A 199 -14.09 6.66 -1.96
CA PRO A 199 -15.34 7.18 -2.51
C PRO A 199 -15.61 8.62 -2.09
N GLY A 200 -15.91 9.48 -3.07
CA GLY A 200 -16.17 10.90 -2.82
C GLY A 200 -14.92 11.79 -2.79
N SER A 201 -13.71 11.25 -2.93
CA SER A 201 -12.49 12.05 -3.04
C SER A 201 -12.37 12.72 -4.42
N TYR A 202 -12.71 12.01 -5.49
CA TYR A 202 -12.84 12.59 -6.83
C TYR A 202 -14.21 13.24 -7.00
N ARG A 203 -14.23 14.51 -7.44
CA ARG A 203 -15.45 15.30 -7.62
C ARG A 203 -15.33 16.14 -8.87
N ASP A 204 -16.46 16.34 -9.54
CA ASP A 204 -16.52 17.26 -10.67
C ASP A 204 -16.40 18.70 -10.16
N VAL A 205 -15.39 19.42 -10.64
CA VAL A 205 -15.15 20.83 -10.34
C VAL A 205 -15.13 21.64 -11.63
N THR A 206 -15.47 22.92 -11.53
CA THR A 206 -15.43 23.85 -12.66
C THR A 206 -14.22 24.76 -12.55
N ASP A 207 -13.14 24.41 -13.23
CA ASP A 207 -11.90 25.19 -13.24
C ASP A 207 -11.81 26.13 -14.45
N THR A 208 -11.02 27.19 -14.30
CA THR A 208 -10.61 28.03 -15.45
C THR A 208 -9.44 27.34 -16.14
N THR A 209 -9.63 26.90 -17.38
CA THR A 209 -8.57 26.32 -18.20
C THR A 209 -7.93 27.38 -19.08
N ILE A 210 -6.66 27.15 -19.44
CA ILE A 210 -5.92 28.00 -20.37
C ILE A 210 -5.25 27.12 -21.43
N VAL A 211 -5.39 27.51 -22.69
CA VAL A 211 -4.50 27.14 -23.77
C VAL A 211 -3.46 28.25 -23.87
N ALA A 212 -2.29 28.03 -23.30
CA ALA A 212 -1.19 28.97 -23.28
C ALA A 212 -0.40 28.90 -24.60
N GLN A 213 0.08 30.06 -25.04
CA GLN A 213 0.78 30.28 -26.29
C GLN A 213 2.24 30.61 -25.99
N PHE A 214 3.13 29.64 -26.19
CA PHE A 214 4.57 29.75 -25.92
C PHE A 214 5.31 30.18 -27.17
N ARG A 215 5.91 31.37 -27.16
CA ARG A 215 6.68 31.91 -28.28
C ARG A 215 7.99 31.14 -28.44
N VAL A 216 8.24 30.63 -29.65
CA VAL A 216 9.43 29.83 -29.96
C VAL A 216 10.62 30.74 -30.30
N LEU A 217 11.83 30.29 -29.94
CA LEU A 217 13.07 30.91 -30.40
C LEU A 217 13.35 30.46 -31.85
N ASN A 218 13.24 31.38 -32.80
CA ASN A 218 13.27 31.10 -34.25
C ASN A 218 14.57 30.39 -34.70
N GLU A 219 15.68 30.63 -34.04
CA GLU A 219 16.97 29.98 -34.27
C GLU A 219 16.98 28.48 -33.93
N THR A 220 16.01 28.02 -33.15
CA THR A 220 15.87 26.61 -32.74
C THR A 220 14.81 25.86 -33.54
N LEU A 221 14.09 26.55 -34.43
CA LEU A 221 13.12 25.92 -35.31
C LEU A 221 13.81 25.01 -36.33
N PRO A 222 13.27 23.82 -36.59
CA PRO A 222 13.65 23.02 -37.75
C PRO A 222 13.46 23.80 -39.05
N SER A 223 14.26 23.50 -40.07
CA SER A 223 14.24 24.22 -41.36
C SER A 223 12.84 24.26 -42.00
N PHE A 224 12.01 23.23 -41.80
CA PHE A 224 10.65 23.19 -42.34
C PHE A 224 9.66 24.13 -41.63
N LEU A 225 10.02 24.75 -40.50
CA LEU A 225 9.21 25.75 -39.79
C LEU A 225 9.81 27.17 -39.81
N GLN A 226 11.05 27.33 -40.29
CA GLN A 226 11.85 28.54 -40.11
C GLN A 226 11.35 29.75 -40.94
N ASP A 227 10.69 29.49 -42.07
CA ASP A 227 10.24 30.54 -43.01
C ASP A 227 8.87 31.14 -42.69
N PHE A 228 8.22 30.72 -41.59
CA PHE A 228 6.87 31.17 -41.25
C PHE A 228 6.82 32.37 -40.31
N GLY A 229 7.96 32.94 -39.92
CA GLY A 229 8.03 34.07 -38.98
C GLY A 229 7.84 33.62 -37.53
N ASP A 230 7.15 34.42 -36.71
CA ASP A 230 6.94 34.09 -35.30
C ASP A 230 6.02 32.86 -35.15
N VAL A 231 6.58 31.80 -34.58
CA VAL A 231 5.88 30.54 -34.27
C VAL A 231 5.65 30.42 -32.78
N HIS A 232 4.49 29.89 -32.41
CA HIS A 232 4.12 29.59 -31.04
C HIS A 232 3.68 28.14 -30.90
N ILE A 233 3.88 27.57 -29.71
CA ILE A 233 3.40 26.25 -29.36
C ILE A 233 2.21 26.41 -28.40
N LEU A 234 1.09 25.74 -28.69
CA LEU A 234 -0.08 25.78 -27.84
C LEU A 234 -0.06 24.60 -26.87
N ALA A 235 -0.02 24.87 -25.57
CA ALA A 235 -0.17 23.85 -24.54
C ALA A 235 -1.36 24.15 -23.64
N TRP A 236 -2.10 23.12 -23.27
CA TRP A 236 -3.32 23.24 -22.47
C TRP A 236 -3.10 22.81 -21.02
N THR A 237 -3.75 23.51 -20.08
CA THR A 237 -3.76 23.15 -18.66
C THR A 237 -5.11 23.45 -18.00
N THR A 238 -5.48 22.61 -17.04
CA THR A 238 -6.59 22.84 -16.08
C THR A 238 -6.13 23.48 -14.78
N THR A 239 -4.81 23.65 -14.59
CA THR A 239 -4.19 24.22 -13.39
C THR A 239 -3.31 25.43 -13.76
N PRO A 240 -3.88 26.59 -14.12
CA PRO A 240 -3.10 27.78 -14.46
C PRO A 240 -2.03 28.17 -13.43
N TRP A 241 -2.27 27.96 -12.15
CA TRP A 241 -1.30 28.20 -11.06
C TRP A 241 0.01 27.41 -11.21
N THR A 242 0.08 26.34 -12.01
CA THR A 242 1.33 25.60 -12.29
C THR A 242 2.17 26.24 -13.40
N LEU A 243 1.61 27.15 -14.21
CA LEU A 243 2.30 27.80 -15.33
C LEU A 243 3.60 28.55 -14.93
N PRO A 244 3.66 29.26 -13.78
CA PRO A 244 4.92 29.80 -13.24
C PRO A 244 6.04 28.76 -13.08
N SER A 245 5.68 27.49 -12.85
CA SER A 245 6.61 26.39 -12.64
C SER A 245 6.88 25.55 -13.89
N ASN A 246 6.49 26.07 -15.06
CA ASN A 246 6.83 25.43 -16.32
C ASN A 246 8.35 25.39 -16.56
N THR A 247 8.86 24.23 -16.96
CA THR A 247 10.26 24.10 -17.42
C THR A 247 10.41 23.33 -18.74
N ALA A 248 9.35 22.72 -19.26
CA ALA A 248 9.34 22.11 -20.59
C ALA A 248 7.93 22.07 -21.23
N LEU A 249 7.87 21.72 -22.51
CA LEU A 249 6.63 21.30 -23.18
C LEU A 249 6.80 19.85 -23.64
N THR A 250 5.81 19.00 -23.40
CA THR A 250 5.89 17.58 -23.77
C THR A 250 5.02 17.25 -24.97
N VAL A 251 5.60 16.55 -25.95
CA VAL A 251 4.92 16.07 -27.16
C VAL A 251 5.00 14.54 -27.26
N GLY A 252 3.96 13.93 -27.84
CA GLY A 252 3.97 12.50 -28.15
C GLY A 252 4.79 12.24 -29.42
N PRO A 253 5.82 11.39 -29.39
CA PRO A 253 6.79 11.26 -30.50
C PRO A 253 6.15 10.78 -31.81
N LYS A 254 5.04 10.04 -31.72
CA LYS A 254 4.32 9.44 -32.86
C LYS A 254 3.11 10.27 -33.32
N ILE A 255 2.70 11.28 -32.56
CA ILE A 255 1.53 12.13 -32.85
C ILE A 255 1.84 13.04 -34.04
N ASP A 256 0.83 13.27 -34.88
CA ASP A 256 0.89 14.24 -35.98
C ASP A 256 0.52 15.64 -35.48
N TYR A 257 1.40 16.60 -35.72
CA TYR A 257 1.24 18.01 -35.40
C TYR A 257 1.13 18.85 -36.67
N VAL A 258 0.54 20.03 -36.54
CA VAL A 258 0.38 20.98 -37.63
C VAL A 258 0.76 22.38 -37.20
N LEU A 259 1.28 23.16 -38.15
CA LEU A 259 1.41 24.61 -38.04
C LEU A 259 0.18 25.27 -38.63
N VAL A 260 -0.47 26.15 -37.87
CA VAL A 260 -1.68 26.86 -38.27
C VAL A 260 -1.45 28.37 -38.24
N LYS A 261 -1.68 29.04 -39.36
CA LYS A 261 -1.71 30.51 -39.44
C LYS A 261 -3.08 31.01 -38.97
N THR A 262 -3.11 31.99 -38.08
CA THR A 262 -4.35 32.56 -37.53
C THR A 262 -4.09 33.90 -36.83
N PHE A 263 -5.06 34.37 -36.04
CA PHE A 263 -4.93 35.50 -35.12
C PHE A 263 -5.31 35.07 -33.71
N ASN A 264 -4.73 35.71 -32.70
CA ASN A 264 -5.14 35.50 -31.31
C ASN A 264 -6.54 36.11 -31.07
N GLN A 265 -7.45 35.39 -30.42
CA GLN A 265 -8.84 35.83 -30.26
C GLN A 265 -9.04 36.96 -29.24
N TYR A 266 -8.03 37.28 -28.43
CA TYR A 266 -8.10 38.34 -27.41
C TYR A 266 -7.39 39.61 -27.87
N THR A 267 -6.20 39.48 -28.45
CA THR A 267 -5.37 40.62 -28.86
C THR A 267 -5.46 40.92 -30.35
N PHE A 268 -6.06 40.02 -31.14
CA PHE A 268 -6.18 40.11 -32.60
C PHE A 268 -4.83 40.16 -33.34
N LEU A 269 -3.72 39.84 -32.65
CA LEU A 269 -2.40 39.80 -33.26
C LEU A 269 -2.24 38.56 -34.15
N PRO A 270 -1.60 38.67 -35.33
CA PRO A 270 -1.26 37.54 -36.18
C PRO A 270 -0.40 36.52 -35.42
N SER A 271 -0.66 35.23 -35.63
CA SER A 271 0.09 34.15 -34.98
C SER A 271 0.16 32.90 -35.85
N ASN A 272 1.32 32.24 -35.86
CA ASN A 272 1.45 30.87 -36.33
C ASN A 272 1.57 29.95 -35.12
N VAL A 273 0.69 28.96 -35.01
CA VAL A 273 0.57 28.12 -33.82
C VAL A 273 0.71 26.64 -34.13
N VAL A 274 1.40 25.90 -33.26
CA VAL A 274 1.59 24.46 -33.36
C VAL A 274 0.71 23.73 -32.35
N LEU A 275 -0.01 22.72 -32.84
CA LEU A 275 -0.86 21.82 -32.04
C LEU A 275 -1.07 20.48 -32.78
N ALA A 276 -1.58 19.48 -32.07
CA ALA A 276 -1.89 18.18 -32.67
C ALA A 276 -3.00 18.30 -33.71
N LYS A 277 -2.81 17.64 -34.86
CA LYS A 277 -3.71 17.69 -36.01
C LYS A 277 -5.16 17.35 -35.65
N ASN A 278 -5.34 16.34 -34.79
CA ASN A 278 -6.66 15.84 -34.40
C ASN A 278 -7.44 16.84 -33.52
N LEU A 279 -6.75 17.84 -32.94
CA LEU A 279 -7.35 18.80 -32.01
C LEU A 279 -7.60 20.18 -32.64
N VAL A 280 -7.22 20.38 -33.91
CA VAL A 280 -7.46 21.63 -34.65
C VAL A 280 -8.94 22.01 -34.62
N ALA A 281 -9.84 21.09 -35.00
CA ALA A 281 -11.28 21.38 -35.04
C ALA A 281 -11.86 21.79 -33.67
N LYS A 282 -11.28 21.30 -32.57
CA LYS A 282 -11.71 21.60 -31.19
C LYS A 282 -11.20 22.97 -30.73
N GLN A 283 -9.94 23.27 -31.02
CA GLN A 283 -9.29 24.53 -30.64
C GLN A 283 -9.74 25.71 -31.50
N PHE A 284 -9.89 25.50 -32.80
CA PHE A 284 -10.41 26.46 -33.77
C PHE A 284 -11.91 26.28 -33.98
N SER A 285 -12.65 26.01 -32.89
CA SER A 285 -14.10 25.90 -32.93
C SER A 285 -14.72 27.31 -32.90
N LYS A 286 -15.81 27.52 -32.13
CA LYS A 286 -16.61 28.76 -32.08
C LYS A 286 -15.77 30.03 -32.30
N GLY A 287 -16.09 30.80 -33.35
CA GLY A 287 -15.39 32.06 -33.66
C GLY A 287 -14.30 31.94 -34.72
N PHE A 288 -13.97 30.73 -35.20
CA PHE A 288 -12.99 30.53 -36.27
C PHE A 288 -13.61 29.93 -37.54
N PHE A 289 -12.97 30.14 -38.69
CA PHE A 289 -13.29 29.46 -39.95
C PHE A 289 -12.03 29.15 -40.75
N GLU A 290 -12.01 28.00 -41.43
CA GLU A 290 -10.90 27.63 -42.28
C GLU A 290 -10.95 28.43 -43.58
N SER A 291 -9.83 29.02 -44.00
CA SER A 291 -9.71 29.71 -45.28
C SER A 291 -8.35 29.49 -45.93
N ASN A 292 -8.34 29.42 -47.26
CA ASN A 292 -7.12 29.41 -48.08
C ASN A 292 -6.93 30.72 -48.86
N GLU A 293 -7.84 31.68 -48.73
CA GLU A 293 -7.82 32.92 -49.48
C GLU A 293 -7.02 33.97 -48.70
N ALA A 294 -5.94 34.51 -49.30
CA ALA A 294 -5.11 35.53 -48.66
C ALA A 294 -5.92 36.76 -48.21
N ILE A 295 -6.98 37.07 -48.97
CA ILE A 295 -7.87 38.21 -48.72
C ILE A 295 -8.59 38.12 -47.36
N ASP A 296 -8.88 36.91 -46.87
CA ASP A 296 -9.56 36.73 -45.58
C ASP A 296 -8.62 37.08 -44.42
N PHE A 297 -7.32 36.81 -44.56
CA PHE A 297 -6.31 37.19 -43.57
C PHE A 297 -5.94 38.67 -43.66
N GLU A 298 -5.87 39.24 -44.86
CA GLU A 298 -5.56 40.67 -45.08
C GLU A 298 -6.68 41.60 -44.60
N ASN A 299 -7.94 41.16 -44.73
CA ASN A 299 -9.11 41.95 -44.34
C ASN A 299 -9.52 41.79 -42.89
N PHE A 300 -8.98 40.81 -42.15
CA PHE A 300 -9.31 40.61 -40.75
C PHE A 300 -8.89 41.81 -39.91
N LYS A 301 -9.81 42.31 -39.08
CA LYS A 301 -9.58 43.47 -38.20
C LYS A 301 -9.96 43.16 -36.76
N GLU A 302 -9.37 43.94 -35.86
CA GLU A 302 -9.72 43.92 -34.45
C GLU A 302 -11.25 44.09 -34.27
N GLY A 303 -11.85 43.18 -33.50
CA GLY A 303 -13.30 43.14 -33.24
C GLY A 303 -14.12 42.29 -34.21
N ASP A 304 -13.51 41.72 -35.26
CA ASP A 304 -14.20 40.77 -36.15
C ASP A 304 -14.64 39.50 -35.41
N LYS A 305 -15.87 39.04 -35.70
CA LYS A 305 -16.48 37.88 -35.01
C LYS A 305 -16.00 36.52 -35.51
N LYS A 306 -15.33 36.49 -36.67
CA LYS A 306 -14.87 35.28 -37.33
C LYS A 306 -13.40 35.41 -37.70
N ILE A 307 -12.57 34.55 -37.13
CA ILE A 307 -11.12 34.55 -37.28
C ILE A 307 -10.73 33.49 -38.31
N PRO A 308 -10.06 33.86 -39.42
CA PRO A 308 -9.60 32.87 -40.39
C PRO A 308 -8.44 32.04 -39.81
N TYR A 309 -8.37 30.77 -40.21
CA TYR A 309 -7.20 29.93 -39.98
C TYR A 309 -6.86 29.06 -41.18
N GLN A 310 -5.56 28.76 -41.33
CA GLN A 310 -5.05 27.93 -42.42
C GLN A 310 -3.96 26.99 -41.92
N ILE A 311 -4.04 25.71 -42.28
CA ILE A 311 -2.96 24.74 -42.00
C ILE A 311 -1.84 24.95 -43.03
N LEU A 312 -0.64 25.27 -42.54
CA LEU A 312 0.53 25.58 -43.38
C LEU A 312 1.47 24.38 -43.54
N ALA A 313 1.72 23.63 -42.46
CA ALA A 313 2.68 22.55 -42.44
C ALA A 313 2.23 21.41 -41.52
N LYS A 314 2.84 20.23 -41.71
CA LYS A 314 2.60 19.01 -40.91
C LYS A 314 3.94 18.43 -40.49
N CYS A 315 4.02 17.92 -39.27
CA CYS A 315 5.22 17.28 -38.71
C CYS A 315 4.85 16.20 -37.69
N LYS A 316 5.82 15.38 -37.31
CA LYS A 316 5.70 14.43 -36.19
C LYS A 316 6.20 15.09 -34.90
N GLY A 317 5.73 14.58 -33.75
CA GLY A 317 6.19 15.09 -32.45
C GLY A 317 7.70 14.96 -32.25
N SER A 318 8.30 13.90 -32.81
CA SER A 318 9.76 13.72 -32.84
C SER A 318 10.50 14.87 -33.54
N ASP A 319 9.89 15.52 -34.52
CA ASP A 319 10.48 16.67 -35.23
C ASP A 319 10.47 17.96 -34.40
N LEU A 320 9.65 18.01 -33.33
CA LEU A 320 9.51 19.17 -32.45
C LEU A 320 10.46 19.14 -31.25
N VAL A 321 11.02 17.97 -30.92
CA VAL A 321 11.87 17.78 -29.74
C VAL A 321 13.13 18.64 -29.84
N GLY A 322 13.45 19.35 -28.77
CA GLY A 322 14.62 20.24 -28.69
C GLY A 322 14.35 21.70 -29.07
N ILE A 323 13.21 22.01 -29.69
CA ILE A 323 12.79 23.40 -29.93
C ILE A 323 12.75 24.14 -28.60
N ARG A 324 13.31 25.35 -28.55
CA ARG A 324 13.35 26.20 -27.36
C ARG A 324 12.32 27.31 -27.46
N TYR A 325 11.80 27.74 -26.32
CA TYR A 325 10.77 28.77 -26.26
C TYR A 325 11.06 29.78 -25.16
N GLU A 326 10.48 30.97 -25.27
CA GLU A 326 10.53 32.00 -24.24
C GLU A 326 9.71 31.59 -23.03
N GLN A 327 10.26 31.78 -21.82
CA GLN A 327 9.55 31.49 -20.59
C GLN A 327 8.22 32.26 -20.54
N LEU A 328 7.11 31.54 -20.35
CA LEU A 328 5.77 32.12 -20.37
C LEU A 328 5.58 33.19 -19.29
N MET A 329 5.99 32.86 -18.05
CA MET A 329 5.89 33.73 -16.88
C MET A 329 7.28 33.82 -16.22
N PRO A 330 8.06 34.88 -16.50
CA PRO A 330 9.44 35.02 -16.01
C PRO A 330 9.49 35.48 -14.55
N LEU A 331 8.91 34.68 -13.64
CA LEU A 331 8.88 34.96 -12.20
C LEU A 331 10.09 34.40 -11.45
N ALA A 332 10.63 33.27 -11.90
CA ALA A 332 11.80 32.62 -11.33
C ALA A 332 12.50 31.74 -12.38
N LEU A 333 13.74 31.34 -12.07
CA LEU A 333 14.47 30.33 -12.84
C LEU A 333 14.81 29.14 -11.93
N PRO A 334 14.93 27.92 -12.48
CA PRO A 334 15.43 26.77 -11.73
C PRO A 334 16.81 27.07 -11.11
N TYR A 335 16.97 26.75 -9.83
CA TYR A 335 18.25 26.98 -9.13
C TYR A 335 19.41 26.16 -9.70
N GLN A 336 19.10 25.03 -10.34
CA GLN A 336 20.07 24.14 -10.99
C GLN A 336 19.79 24.04 -12.49
N ASN A 337 20.86 24.13 -13.27
CA ASN A 337 20.87 23.91 -14.72
C ASN A 337 19.75 24.65 -15.51
N PRO A 338 19.45 25.94 -15.25
CA PRO A 338 18.38 26.66 -15.94
C PRO A 338 18.54 26.68 -17.47
N GLN A 339 19.78 26.57 -17.97
CA GLN A 339 20.09 26.45 -19.40
C GLN A 339 19.54 25.19 -20.08
N ASN A 340 19.09 24.17 -19.32
CA ASN A 340 18.46 22.97 -19.86
C ASN A 340 16.93 23.06 -19.92
N ALA A 341 16.33 24.09 -19.30
CA ALA A 341 14.89 24.32 -19.28
C ALA A 341 14.37 25.00 -20.56
N PHE A 342 13.05 25.21 -20.62
CA PHE A 342 12.30 25.93 -21.65
C PHE A 342 12.53 25.36 -23.06
N ARG A 343 12.34 24.05 -23.17
CA ARG A 343 12.42 23.32 -24.43
C ARG A 343 11.36 22.23 -24.55
N VAL A 344 11.12 21.79 -25.78
CA VAL A 344 10.22 20.68 -26.08
C VAL A 344 10.94 19.35 -25.82
N ILE A 345 10.25 18.43 -25.11
CA ILE A 345 10.70 17.08 -24.79
C ILE A 345 9.67 16.05 -25.26
N SER A 346 10.07 14.77 -25.31
CA SER A 346 9.20 13.67 -25.73
C SER A 346 8.60 12.96 -24.52
N GLY A 347 7.32 12.56 -24.61
CA GLY A 347 6.66 11.75 -23.60
C GLY A 347 5.49 10.94 -24.17
N ASP A 348 5.39 9.67 -23.78
CA ASP A 348 4.40 8.73 -24.34
C ASP A 348 3.00 8.84 -23.71
N PHE A 349 2.85 9.60 -22.62
CA PHE A 349 1.56 9.80 -21.94
C PHE A 349 0.66 10.84 -22.62
N VAL A 350 1.18 11.58 -23.61
CA VAL A 350 0.43 12.62 -24.32
C VAL A 350 -0.67 11.99 -25.18
N THR A 351 -1.90 12.47 -25.03
CA THR A 351 -3.07 12.01 -25.80
C THR A 351 -3.56 13.07 -26.78
N THR A 352 -4.49 12.69 -27.66
CA THR A 352 -5.17 13.63 -28.58
C THR A 352 -6.68 13.69 -28.34
N GLU A 353 -7.14 13.36 -27.13
CA GLU A 353 -8.58 13.37 -26.76
C GLU A 353 -9.02 14.79 -26.32
N ASP A 354 -8.18 15.44 -25.52
CA ASP A 354 -8.40 16.77 -24.94
C ASP A 354 -7.18 17.69 -25.09
N GLY A 355 -7.37 18.98 -24.81
CA GLY A 355 -6.32 19.99 -24.90
C GLY A 355 -5.82 20.22 -26.31
N THR A 356 -4.50 20.34 -26.49
CA THR A 356 -3.84 20.65 -27.77
C THR A 356 -2.95 19.51 -28.27
N GLY A 357 -2.83 18.42 -27.51
CA GLY A 357 -1.86 17.35 -27.76
C GLY A 357 -0.42 17.77 -27.46
N ILE A 358 -0.23 18.87 -26.73
CA ILE A 358 1.04 19.33 -26.18
C ILE A 358 0.78 19.70 -24.72
N VAL A 359 1.59 19.16 -23.83
CA VAL A 359 1.40 19.28 -22.38
C VAL A 359 2.39 20.32 -21.84
N HIS A 360 1.89 21.27 -21.05
CA HIS A 360 2.76 22.11 -20.22
C HIS A 360 3.38 21.23 -19.14
N THR A 361 4.71 21.21 -19.05
CA THR A 361 5.41 20.35 -18.09
C THR A 361 5.97 21.19 -16.96
N ALA A 362 5.50 20.89 -15.75
CA ALA A 362 5.97 21.42 -14.47
C ALA A 362 6.42 20.22 -13.60
N PRO A 363 7.70 19.79 -13.70
CA PRO A 363 8.22 18.61 -13.00
C PRO A 363 8.04 18.67 -11.48
N THR A 364 7.89 19.86 -10.93
CA THR A 364 7.63 20.11 -9.51
C THR A 364 6.24 19.64 -9.06
N PHE A 365 5.23 19.60 -9.93
CA PHE A 365 3.83 19.38 -9.53
C PHE A 365 3.11 18.27 -10.32
N GLY A 366 3.83 17.47 -11.12
CA GLY A 366 3.28 16.34 -11.87
C GLY A 366 4.21 15.14 -11.84
N ALA A 367 3.68 13.95 -11.54
CA ALA A 367 4.50 12.73 -11.50
C ALA A 367 5.00 12.31 -12.90
N ASP A 368 4.12 12.34 -13.91
CA ASP A 368 4.49 12.09 -15.29
C ASP A 368 5.45 13.17 -15.80
N ASP A 369 5.21 14.43 -15.45
CA ASP A 369 6.08 15.57 -15.75
C ASP A 369 7.49 15.37 -15.20
N ALA A 370 7.60 14.99 -13.91
CA ALA A 370 8.87 14.71 -13.26
C ALA A 370 9.62 13.57 -13.94
N LYS A 371 8.90 12.51 -14.32
CA LYS A 371 9.46 11.36 -15.01
C LYS A 371 10.03 11.75 -16.38
N VAL A 372 9.24 12.38 -17.26
CA VAL A 372 9.72 12.71 -18.61
C VAL A 372 10.81 13.80 -18.59
N ALA A 373 10.77 14.71 -17.62
CA ALA A 373 11.81 15.71 -17.44
C ALA A 373 13.16 15.08 -17.05
N LYS A 374 13.11 14.06 -16.17
CA LYS A 374 14.28 13.26 -15.76
C LYS A 374 14.82 12.37 -16.89
N GLU A 375 13.94 11.80 -17.71
CA GLU A 375 14.30 10.97 -18.86
C GLU A 375 14.84 11.79 -20.05
N ALA A 376 14.54 13.10 -20.11
CA ALA A 376 15.01 13.97 -21.17
C ALA A 376 16.54 14.14 -21.13
N ILE A 377 17.15 14.30 -22.31
CA ILE A 377 18.61 14.50 -22.44
C ILE A 377 18.87 15.84 -23.13
N PRO A 378 19.63 16.77 -22.51
CA PRO A 378 20.01 16.78 -21.09
C PRO A 378 18.78 16.90 -20.17
N GLU A 379 18.88 16.45 -18.92
CA GLU A 379 17.77 16.49 -17.95
C GLU A 379 17.17 17.90 -17.84
N VAL A 380 15.84 17.97 -17.84
CA VAL A 380 15.10 19.22 -17.61
C VAL A 380 14.96 19.42 -16.12
N PRO A 381 15.45 20.54 -15.56
CA PRO A 381 15.36 20.76 -14.12
C PRO A 381 13.91 21.06 -13.67
N PRO A 382 13.51 20.65 -12.45
CA PRO A 382 12.29 21.14 -11.83
C PRO A 382 12.39 22.63 -11.49
N MET A 383 11.26 23.33 -11.43
CA MET A 383 11.24 24.72 -10.95
C MET A 383 11.30 24.73 -9.42
N LEU A 384 12.52 24.71 -8.91
CA LEU A 384 12.86 24.92 -7.49
C LEU A 384 13.75 26.16 -7.38
N VAL A 385 13.57 26.93 -6.30
CA VAL A 385 14.39 28.09 -5.94
C VAL A 385 15.01 27.89 -4.56
N LEU A 386 16.03 28.67 -4.20
CA LEU A 386 16.63 28.60 -2.89
C LEU A 386 15.88 29.51 -1.90
N ASP A 387 15.52 28.97 -0.74
CA ASP A 387 15.03 29.76 0.39
C ASP A 387 16.17 30.52 1.10
N GLU A 388 15.85 31.28 2.16
CA GLU A 388 16.83 32.04 2.96
C GLU A 388 17.92 31.14 3.58
N ASN A 389 17.62 29.87 3.82
CA ASN A 389 18.52 28.86 4.37
C ASN A 389 19.26 28.06 3.28
N LYS A 390 19.12 28.45 2.01
CA LYS A 390 19.68 27.76 0.83
C LYS A 390 19.13 26.35 0.61
N ASN A 391 17.92 26.06 1.09
CA ASN A 391 17.22 24.82 0.75
C ASN A 391 16.46 25.01 -0.57
N PRO A 392 16.49 24.02 -1.48
CA PRO A 392 15.68 24.04 -2.67
C PRO A 392 14.20 23.84 -2.30
N VAL A 393 13.35 24.80 -2.67
CA VAL A 393 11.91 24.81 -2.39
C VAL A 393 11.10 25.08 -3.66
N PRO A 394 9.89 24.52 -3.78
CA PRO A 394 8.95 24.87 -4.84
C PRO A 394 8.49 26.32 -4.77
N LEU A 395 7.94 26.85 -5.87
CA LEU A 395 7.34 28.19 -5.89
C LEU A 395 6.04 28.31 -5.07
N VAL A 396 5.47 27.17 -4.66
CA VAL A 396 4.28 27.09 -3.81
C VAL A 396 4.73 26.37 -2.54
N ASN A 397 4.43 26.91 -1.37
CA ASN A 397 4.79 26.31 -0.09
C ASN A 397 3.82 25.19 0.33
N LEU A 398 4.12 24.54 1.46
CA LEU A 398 3.30 23.47 2.04
C LEU A 398 1.90 23.92 2.50
N GLN A 399 1.61 25.22 2.59
CA GLN A 399 0.26 25.73 2.83
C GLN A 399 -0.52 25.96 1.53
N GLY A 400 0.08 25.68 0.37
CA GLY A 400 -0.56 25.94 -0.92
C GLY A 400 -0.55 27.42 -1.31
N LYS A 401 0.39 28.21 -0.77
CA LYS A 401 0.60 29.62 -1.15
C LYS A 401 1.83 29.76 -2.03
N PHE A 402 1.79 30.68 -2.98
CA PHE A 402 3.03 31.13 -3.62
C PHE A 402 4.00 31.70 -2.58
N ILE A 403 5.28 31.37 -2.72
CA ILE A 403 6.34 31.94 -1.87
C ILE A 403 6.50 33.44 -2.10
N ASP A 404 7.20 34.11 -1.19
CA ASP A 404 7.52 35.52 -1.32
C ASP A 404 8.49 35.78 -2.49
N GLY A 405 8.45 37.01 -3.02
CA GLY A 405 9.33 37.44 -4.12
C GLY A 405 8.78 37.17 -5.54
N LEU A 406 7.58 36.62 -5.67
CA LEU A 406 6.92 36.34 -6.96
C LEU A 406 6.00 37.49 -7.44
N GLY A 407 6.34 38.73 -7.08
CA GLY A 407 5.56 39.92 -7.45
C GLY A 407 4.15 39.88 -6.88
N SER A 408 3.15 40.18 -7.72
CA SER A 408 1.72 40.22 -7.33
C SER A 408 1.13 38.88 -6.91
N TYR A 409 1.84 37.76 -7.13
CA TYR A 409 1.41 36.43 -6.74
C TYR A 409 1.87 36.04 -5.33
N SER A 410 2.84 36.74 -4.76
CA SER A 410 3.43 36.43 -3.45
C SER A 410 2.36 36.22 -2.38
N ALA A 411 2.49 35.15 -1.59
CA ALA A 411 1.61 34.76 -0.49
C ALA A 411 0.13 34.47 -0.84
N LYS A 412 -0.26 34.48 -2.13
CA LYS A 412 -1.63 34.09 -2.54
C LYS A 412 -1.78 32.57 -2.55
N TYR A 413 -2.94 32.07 -2.13
CA TYR A 413 -3.23 30.63 -2.25
C TYR A 413 -3.52 30.26 -3.71
N VAL A 414 -3.03 29.09 -4.13
CA VAL A 414 -3.24 28.58 -5.49
C VAL A 414 -4.68 28.13 -5.74
N LYS A 415 -5.42 27.81 -4.68
CA LYS A 415 -6.84 27.47 -4.69
C LYS A 415 -7.58 28.27 -3.63
N ASN A 416 -8.79 28.73 -3.96
CA ASN A 416 -9.56 29.61 -3.07
C ASN A 416 -10.07 28.87 -1.83
N GLU A 417 -10.23 27.56 -1.94
CA GLU A 417 -10.67 26.63 -0.89
C GLU A 417 -9.70 26.55 0.30
N TYR A 418 -8.51 27.13 0.19
CA TYR A 418 -7.53 27.20 1.28
C TYR A 418 -7.67 28.45 2.15
N TYR A 419 -8.40 29.48 1.68
CA TYR A 419 -8.71 30.64 2.50
C TYR A 419 -9.67 30.28 3.63
N ILE A 420 -9.69 31.11 4.67
CA ILE A 420 -10.75 31.06 5.69
C ILE A 420 -12.05 31.52 5.04
N ASP A 421 -13.18 30.94 5.46
CA ASP A 421 -14.50 31.28 4.94
C ASP A 421 -14.75 32.80 5.04
N GLY A 422 -15.07 33.42 3.91
CA GLY A 422 -15.30 34.86 3.79
C GLY A 422 -14.05 35.71 3.53
N GLU A 423 -12.84 35.12 3.57
CA GLU A 423 -11.58 35.83 3.27
C GLU A 423 -11.06 35.58 1.85
N ALA A 424 -11.67 34.65 1.11
CA ALA A 424 -11.26 34.35 -0.25
C ALA A 424 -11.41 35.57 -1.17
N PRO A 425 -10.42 35.85 -2.05
CA PRO A 425 -10.52 36.94 -3.00
C PRO A 425 -11.62 36.68 -4.04
N GLU A 426 -12.21 37.75 -4.57
CA GLU A 426 -13.26 37.66 -5.61
C GLU A 426 -12.77 36.89 -6.85
N ARG A 427 -11.49 37.04 -7.20
CA ARG A 427 -10.84 36.33 -8.29
C ARG A 427 -9.80 35.37 -7.73
N SER A 428 -9.85 34.12 -8.16
CA SER A 428 -8.79 33.16 -7.86
C SER A 428 -7.52 33.49 -8.63
N VAL A 429 -6.37 32.98 -8.16
CA VAL A 429 -5.10 33.15 -8.87
C VAL A 429 -5.16 32.57 -10.28
N ASP A 430 -5.86 31.45 -10.48
CA ASP A 430 -6.08 30.88 -11.81
C ASP A 430 -6.75 31.88 -12.77
N VAL A 431 -7.69 32.70 -12.28
CA VAL A 431 -8.35 33.76 -13.06
C VAL A 431 -7.43 34.95 -13.30
N GLU A 432 -6.64 35.36 -12.29
CA GLU A 432 -5.66 36.44 -12.45
C GLU A 432 -4.60 36.10 -13.50
N ILE A 433 -4.04 34.88 -13.46
CA ILE A 433 -3.09 34.38 -14.46
C ILE A 433 -3.74 34.38 -15.85
N ALA A 434 -4.99 33.92 -15.95
CA ALA A 434 -5.71 33.93 -17.23
C ALA A 434 -5.91 35.34 -17.80
N ILE A 435 -6.17 36.34 -16.96
CA ILE A 435 -6.31 37.74 -17.39
C ILE A 435 -4.95 38.27 -17.85
N GLN A 436 -3.89 38.10 -17.06
CA GLN A 436 -2.54 38.54 -17.42
C GLN A 436 -2.12 37.95 -18.78
N LEU A 437 -2.27 36.64 -18.97
CA LEU A 437 -1.85 35.98 -20.21
C LEU A 437 -2.69 36.41 -21.42
N LYS A 438 -3.97 36.79 -21.24
CA LYS A 438 -4.77 37.37 -22.34
C LYS A 438 -4.24 38.74 -22.76
N GLU A 439 -3.95 39.61 -21.80
CA GLU A 439 -3.42 40.96 -22.05
C GLU A 439 -2.03 40.91 -22.69
N GLU A 440 -1.21 39.93 -22.32
CA GLU A 440 0.15 39.73 -22.85
C GLU A 440 0.24 38.96 -24.19
N ASN A 441 -0.89 38.63 -24.83
CA ASN A 441 -0.93 37.77 -26.03
C ASN A 441 -0.37 36.34 -25.83
N LYS A 442 -0.39 35.84 -24.60
CA LYS A 442 0.14 34.53 -24.19
C LYS A 442 -0.95 33.50 -23.90
N ALA A 443 -2.22 33.87 -23.91
CA ALA A 443 -3.35 32.95 -23.86
C ALA A 443 -4.00 32.87 -25.24
N PHE A 444 -4.13 31.67 -25.80
CA PHE A 444 -4.83 31.45 -27.05
C PHE A 444 -6.32 31.21 -26.82
N LYS A 445 -6.69 30.50 -25.75
CA LYS A 445 -8.09 30.20 -25.38
C LYS A 445 -8.20 30.03 -23.87
N VAL A 446 -9.24 30.59 -23.27
CA VAL A 446 -9.56 30.50 -21.84
C VAL A 446 -11.05 30.19 -21.71
N GLU A 447 -11.36 29.11 -21.01
CA GLU A 447 -12.75 28.66 -20.82
C GLU A 447 -12.94 27.97 -19.47
N LYS A 448 -14.19 27.93 -19.02
CA LYS A 448 -14.57 27.09 -17.88
C LYS A 448 -14.71 25.65 -18.36
N TYR A 449 -14.12 24.72 -17.62
CA TYR A 449 -14.14 23.29 -17.95
C TYR A 449 -14.51 22.50 -16.71
N VAL A 450 -15.40 21.52 -16.89
CA VAL A 450 -15.82 20.62 -15.81
C VAL A 450 -15.01 19.34 -15.93
N HIS A 451 -14.32 18.97 -14.87
CA HIS A 451 -13.50 17.75 -14.82
C HIS A 451 -13.45 17.19 -13.40
N SER A 452 -13.09 15.92 -13.30
CA SER A 452 -12.94 15.25 -12.01
C SER A 452 -11.60 15.62 -11.38
N TYR A 453 -11.63 16.24 -10.20
CA TYR A 453 -10.43 16.65 -9.47
C TYR A 453 -10.38 15.99 -8.08
N PRO A 454 -9.19 15.53 -7.64
CA PRO A 454 -9.05 14.87 -6.35
C PRO A 454 -9.09 15.87 -5.17
N HIS A 455 -9.82 15.49 -4.14
CA HIS A 455 -9.95 16.20 -2.87
C HIS A 455 -9.49 15.31 -1.72
N CYS A 456 -9.07 15.93 -0.64
CA CYS A 456 -8.72 15.22 0.58
C CYS A 456 -9.98 14.55 1.14
N TRP A 457 -9.91 13.24 1.34
CA TRP A 457 -11.03 12.41 1.84
C TRP A 457 -11.54 12.81 3.24
N ARG A 458 -10.84 13.73 3.93
CA ARG A 458 -11.17 14.22 5.27
C ARG A 458 -11.51 15.70 5.32
N THR A 459 -10.71 16.56 4.68
CA THR A 459 -10.92 18.01 4.75
C THR A 459 -11.81 18.53 3.65
N ASP A 460 -12.18 17.69 2.66
CA ASP A 460 -12.97 18.06 1.50
C ASP A 460 -12.35 19.15 0.62
N THR A 461 -11.10 19.54 0.87
CA THR A 461 -10.36 20.54 0.10
C THR A 461 -9.59 19.91 -1.07
N PRO A 462 -9.36 20.65 -2.18
CA PRO A 462 -8.56 20.17 -3.31
C PRO A 462 -7.16 19.74 -2.86
N ILE A 463 -6.62 18.66 -3.40
CA ILE A 463 -5.21 18.28 -3.18
C ILE A 463 -4.31 18.89 -4.25
N LEU A 464 -3.02 18.99 -3.94
CA LEU A 464 -1.97 19.33 -4.89
C LEU A 464 -1.09 18.11 -5.08
N TYR A 465 -0.57 17.90 -6.29
CA TYR A 465 0.58 17.03 -6.47
C TYR A 465 1.82 17.84 -6.13
N TYR A 466 2.62 17.37 -5.19
CA TYR A 466 3.65 18.17 -4.54
C TYR A 466 4.90 17.32 -4.25
N PRO A 467 6.12 17.88 -4.33
CA PRO A 467 7.33 17.11 -4.09
C PRO A 467 7.57 16.99 -2.58
N LEU A 468 7.61 15.76 -2.08
CA LEU A 468 7.77 15.46 -0.65
C LEU A 468 8.88 14.44 -0.44
N ASP A 469 9.66 14.65 0.63
CA ASP A 469 10.49 13.60 1.21
C ASP A 469 9.58 12.63 1.95
N SER A 470 9.63 11.35 1.60
CA SER A 470 8.81 10.33 2.23
C SER A 470 9.48 8.97 2.21
N TRP A 471 9.15 8.15 3.20
CA TRP A 471 9.41 6.72 3.17
C TRP A 471 8.32 5.97 2.46
N PHE A 472 8.73 5.02 1.63
CA PHE A 472 7.86 4.16 0.86
C PHE A 472 8.10 2.70 1.20
N ILE A 473 7.05 1.90 1.01
CA ILE A 473 7.15 0.46 0.85
C ILE A 473 7.08 0.15 -0.65
N GLU A 474 8.07 -0.57 -1.18
CA GLU A 474 8.21 -0.91 -2.59
C GLU A 474 7.24 -2.04 -3.00
N ILE A 475 5.96 -1.68 -3.07
CA ILE A 475 4.86 -2.59 -3.45
C ILE A 475 5.07 -3.15 -4.86
N THR A 476 5.67 -2.37 -5.76
CA THR A 476 5.93 -2.79 -7.14
C THR A 476 6.74 -4.09 -7.25
N LYS A 477 7.66 -4.35 -6.31
CA LYS A 477 8.45 -5.61 -6.25
C LYS A 477 7.62 -6.84 -5.86
N VAL A 478 6.54 -6.66 -5.10
CA VAL A 478 5.70 -7.77 -4.58
C VAL A 478 4.30 -7.80 -5.17
N ARG A 479 4.00 -6.86 -6.07
CA ARG A 479 2.68 -6.64 -6.68
C ARG A 479 2.09 -7.89 -7.32
N ASP A 480 2.90 -8.58 -8.11
CA ASP A 480 2.43 -9.76 -8.85
C ASP A 480 2.09 -10.90 -7.88
N ARG A 481 2.92 -11.11 -6.83
CA ARG A 481 2.61 -12.05 -5.75
C ARG A 481 1.33 -11.66 -4.98
N MET A 482 1.12 -10.36 -4.70
CA MET A 482 -0.12 -9.90 -4.05
C MET A 482 -1.34 -10.18 -4.93
N PHE A 483 -1.21 -10.00 -6.25
CA PHE A 483 -2.26 -10.34 -7.20
C PHE A 483 -2.55 -11.84 -7.23
N ASP A 484 -1.52 -12.68 -7.31
CA ASP A 484 -1.66 -14.15 -7.30
C ASP A 484 -2.32 -14.65 -6.01
N LEU A 485 -1.90 -14.11 -4.85
CA LEU A 485 -2.54 -14.42 -3.56
C LEU A 485 -4.01 -13.98 -3.52
N ASN A 486 -4.34 -12.83 -4.12
CA ASN A 486 -5.72 -12.37 -4.21
C ASN A 486 -6.62 -13.34 -5.00
N GLU A 487 -6.11 -14.05 -6.02
CA GLU A 487 -6.88 -15.06 -6.75
C GLU A 487 -7.24 -16.28 -5.88
N THR A 488 -6.48 -16.54 -4.81
CA THR A 488 -6.77 -17.63 -3.86
C THR A 488 -7.90 -17.27 -2.88
N ILE A 489 -8.25 -15.99 -2.76
CA ILE A 489 -9.26 -15.50 -1.80
C ILE A 489 -10.67 -15.77 -2.35
N ASN A 490 -11.52 -16.39 -1.52
CA ASN A 490 -12.94 -16.62 -1.85
C ASN A 490 -13.79 -15.35 -1.62
N TRP A 491 -13.70 -14.40 -2.56
CA TRP A 491 -14.45 -13.14 -2.51
C TRP A 491 -15.97 -13.33 -2.67
N LYS A 492 -16.75 -12.56 -1.89
CA LYS A 492 -18.20 -12.45 -2.01
C LYS A 492 -18.60 -10.96 -2.04
N PRO A 493 -19.00 -10.41 -3.20
CA PRO A 493 -19.12 -11.06 -4.51
C PRO A 493 -17.75 -11.26 -5.19
N LYS A 494 -17.67 -12.28 -6.05
CA LYS A 494 -16.46 -12.65 -6.79
C LYS A 494 -15.90 -11.50 -7.64
N ALA A 495 -16.79 -10.72 -8.26
CA ALA A 495 -16.42 -9.57 -9.09
C ALA A 495 -15.67 -8.46 -8.32
N THR A 496 -15.81 -8.37 -6.99
CA THR A 496 -15.01 -7.43 -6.18
C THR A 496 -13.54 -7.83 -6.18
N GLY A 497 -13.25 -9.12 -5.99
CA GLY A 497 -11.89 -9.65 -5.93
C GLY A 497 -11.17 -9.66 -7.27
N GLU A 498 -11.82 -10.18 -8.31
CA GLU A 498 -11.22 -10.26 -9.65
C GLU A 498 -11.24 -8.90 -10.37
N GLY A 499 -12.29 -8.10 -10.15
CA GLY A 499 -12.48 -6.81 -10.81
C GLY A 499 -11.84 -5.67 -10.01
N ARG A 500 -12.60 -5.09 -9.08
CA ARG A 500 -12.20 -3.84 -8.40
C ARG A 500 -10.85 -3.94 -7.70
N PHE A 501 -10.66 -4.96 -6.86
CA PHE A 501 -9.43 -5.13 -6.08
C PHE A 501 -8.29 -5.71 -6.92
N GLY A 502 -8.56 -6.72 -7.75
CA GLY A 502 -7.58 -7.31 -8.65
C GLY A 502 -6.99 -6.33 -9.67
N ASN A 503 -7.83 -5.52 -10.33
CA ASN A 503 -7.35 -4.49 -11.26
C ASN A 503 -6.57 -3.38 -10.56
N TRP A 504 -6.95 -3.05 -9.32
CA TRP A 504 -6.21 -2.09 -8.51
C TRP A 504 -4.82 -2.64 -8.15
N LEU A 505 -4.73 -3.90 -7.70
CA LEU A 505 -3.46 -4.56 -7.39
C LEU A 505 -2.51 -4.60 -8.59
N LYS A 506 -3.01 -4.94 -9.80
CA LYS A 506 -2.17 -4.96 -11.02
C LYS A 506 -1.50 -3.63 -11.35
N ASN A 507 -2.08 -2.53 -10.90
CA ASN A 507 -1.58 -1.18 -11.13
C ASN A 507 -1.10 -0.51 -9.83
N ALA A 508 -0.86 -1.29 -8.77
CA ALA A 508 -0.42 -0.75 -7.49
C ALA A 508 0.97 -0.12 -7.64
N ASN A 509 1.07 1.14 -7.20
CA ASN A 509 2.32 1.87 -7.06
C ASN A 509 2.88 1.65 -5.64
N ASP A 510 4.13 2.06 -5.43
CA ASP A 510 4.76 2.01 -4.12
C ASP A 510 3.96 2.82 -3.09
N TRP A 511 3.87 2.29 -1.88
CA TRP A 511 3.02 2.85 -0.83
C TRP A 511 3.80 3.91 -0.07
N ASN A 512 3.39 5.17 -0.20
CA ASN A 512 3.84 6.24 0.69
C ASN A 512 3.39 5.96 2.13
N LEU A 513 4.34 5.55 2.97
CA LEU A 513 4.11 5.18 4.37
C LEU A 513 4.14 6.41 5.29
N SER A 514 4.90 7.45 4.96
CA SER A 514 5.17 8.55 5.89
C SER A 514 4.02 9.54 6.00
N ARG A 515 3.78 10.06 7.21
CA ARG A 515 2.83 11.13 7.49
C ARG A 515 3.48 12.14 8.43
N SER A 516 3.56 13.39 8.00
CA SER A 516 4.14 14.47 8.80
C SER A 516 3.08 15.05 9.76
N ARG A 517 2.73 14.26 10.78
CA ARG A 517 1.64 14.50 11.75
C ARG A 517 2.13 14.24 13.19
N PHE A 518 1.24 14.27 14.19
CA PHE A 518 1.61 14.28 15.61
C PHE A 518 1.08 13.08 16.42
N TRP A 519 -0.10 12.56 16.07
CA TRP A 519 -0.78 11.44 16.75
C TRP A 519 -0.87 10.19 15.86
N GLY A 520 -0.03 9.20 16.15
CA GLY A 520 0.11 7.97 15.39
C GLY A 520 1.36 7.19 15.78
N ILE A 521 1.54 6.01 15.18
CA ILE A 521 2.72 5.18 15.42
C ILE A 521 3.93 5.83 14.74
N PRO A 522 4.99 6.20 15.48
CA PRO A 522 6.17 6.82 14.89
C PRO A 522 6.92 5.86 13.99
N LEU A 523 7.50 6.36 12.90
CA LEU A 523 8.42 5.58 12.07
C LEU A 523 9.72 5.32 12.86
N PRO A 524 10.11 4.06 13.12
CA PRO A 524 11.18 3.74 14.06
C PRO A 524 12.57 3.77 13.43
N ILE A 525 12.87 4.78 12.62
CA ILE A 525 14.16 4.93 11.92
C ILE A 525 14.93 6.09 12.55
N TRP A 526 16.14 5.83 13.02
CA TRP A 526 17.09 6.85 13.48
C TRP A 526 18.18 7.03 12.45
N ARG A 527 18.55 8.27 12.14
CA ARG A 527 19.58 8.61 11.15
C ARG A 527 20.51 9.70 11.65
N ASN A 528 21.75 9.68 11.18
CA ASN A 528 22.66 10.80 11.37
C ASN A 528 22.24 12.01 10.51
N GLU A 529 22.81 13.18 10.83
CA GLU A 529 22.54 14.43 10.11
C GLU A 529 22.82 14.32 8.60
N GLU A 530 23.85 13.56 8.21
CA GLU A 530 24.19 13.37 6.80
C GLU A 530 23.31 12.33 6.08
N GLY A 531 22.47 11.58 6.81
CA GLY A 531 21.62 10.53 6.26
C GLY A 531 22.36 9.31 5.70
N THR A 532 23.65 9.15 6.02
CA THR A 532 24.51 8.07 5.52
C THR A 532 24.50 6.82 6.39
N GLU A 533 24.11 6.95 7.65
CA GLU A 533 23.94 5.85 8.60
C GLU A 533 22.53 5.89 9.17
N GLU A 534 21.91 4.73 9.28
CA GLU A 534 20.58 4.60 9.84
C GLU A 534 20.39 3.27 10.56
N ILE A 535 19.47 3.26 11.52
CA ILE A 535 19.02 2.06 12.22
C ILE A 535 17.50 2.09 12.31
N LEU A 536 16.86 0.99 11.91
CA LEU A 536 15.44 0.77 12.17
C LEU A 536 15.28 -0.09 13.43
N ILE A 537 14.53 0.38 14.41
CA ILE A 537 14.28 -0.31 15.68
C ILE A 537 13.01 -1.17 15.58
N GLY A 538 13.12 -2.46 15.86
CA GLY A 538 12.04 -3.44 15.74
C GLY A 538 11.40 -3.90 17.05
N SER A 539 11.91 -3.47 18.21
CA SER A 539 11.37 -3.83 19.53
C SER A 539 11.73 -2.79 20.60
N VAL A 540 10.98 -2.79 21.71
CA VAL A 540 11.27 -2.01 22.92
C VAL A 540 12.58 -2.47 23.55
N GLU A 541 12.88 -3.77 23.55
CA GLU A 541 14.17 -4.30 24.00
C GLU A 541 15.34 -3.73 23.18
N GLU A 542 15.24 -3.75 21.85
CA GLU A 542 16.25 -3.16 20.95
C GLU A 542 16.40 -1.66 21.23
N LEU A 543 15.28 -0.92 21.35
CA LEU A 543 15.31 0.51 21.66
C LEU A 543 16.02 0.78 23.00
N TYR A 544 15.65 0.04 24.05
CA TYR A 544 16.22 0.17 25.38
C TYR A 544 17.73 -0.01 25.35
N ASN A 545 18.21 -1.07 24.68
CA ASN A 545 19.63 -1.35 24.57
C ASN A 545 20.40 -0.27 23.78
N GLU A 546 19.82 0.28 22.71
CA GLU A 546 20.42 1.37 21.94
C GLU A 546 20.46 2.69 22.73
N ILE A 547 19.46 2.94 23.57
CA ILE A 547 19.46 4.09 24.51
C ILE A 547 20.62 3.96 25.49
N GLU A 548 20.83 2.79 26.11
CA GLU A 548 21.94 2.56 27.05
C GLU A 548 23.31 2.76 26.38
N LYS A 549 23.47 2.31 25.13
CA LYS A 549 24.69 2.59 24.34
C LYS A 549 24.88 4.10 24.12
N SER A 550 23.81 4.82 23.81
CA SER A 550 23.84 6.27 23.62
C SER A 550 24.18 7.04 24.90
N ILE A 551 23.70 6.56 26.06
CA ILE A 551 24.07 7.10 27.38
C ILE A 551 25.56 6.89 27.63
N ALA A 552 26.08 5.68 27.36
CA ALA A 552 27.51 5.39 27.50
C ALA A 552 28.38 6.25 26.56
N ALA A 553 27.87 6.59 25.38
CA ALA A 553 28.51 7.51 24.43
C ALA A 553 28.35 9.00 24.79
N GLY A 554 27.51 9.33 25.77
CA GLY A 554 27.28 10.70 26.23
C GLY A 554 26.31 11.53 25.39
N PHE A 555 25.56 10.92 24.46
CA PHE A 555 24.56 11.62 23.64
C PHE A 555 23.18 11.66 24.28
N GLN A 556 22.81 10.64 25.07
CA GLN A 556 21.57 10.58 25.82
C GLN A 556 21.84 10.72 27.32
N LYS A 557 20.96 11.43 28.04
CA LYS A 557 21.15 11.67 29.48
C LYS A 557 20.61 10.54 30.35
N GLU A 558 19.42 10.05 30.01
CA GLU A 558 18.73 9.01 30.75
C GLU A 558 17.83 8.20 29.82
N ASN A 559 17.46 7.01 30.28
CA ASN A 559 16.54 6.14 29.60
C ASN A 559 15.10 6.48 30.01
N PRO A 560 14.23 6.95 29.09
CA PRO A 560 12.84 7.31 29.41
C PRO A 560 12.01 6.11 29.87
N PHE A 561 12.43 4.88 29.59
CA PHE A 561 11.76 3.64 29.98
C PHE A 561 12.36 3.03 31.25
N LYS A 562 12.97 3.85 32.11
CA LYS A 562 13.56 3.39 33.36
C LYS A 562 12.53 2.65 34.22
N GLY A 563 12.86 1.42 34.60
CA GLY A 563 11.96 0.54 35.35
C GLY A 563 11.26 -0.52 34.50
N PHE A 564 11.31 -0.39 33.16
CA PHE A 564 10.88 -1.46 32.26
C PHE A 564 11.79 -2.69 32.41
N GLU A 565 11.17 -3.84 32.60
CA GLU A 565 11.84 -5.14 32.70
C GLU A 565 11.79 -5.87 31.35
N ILE A 566 12.95 -6.05 30.71
CA ILE A 566 13.07 -6.77 29.43
C ILE A 566 12.59 -8.22 29.61
N GLY A 567 11.76 -8.69 28.69
CA GLY A 567 11.18 -10.05 28.71
C GLY A 567 9.94 -10.19 29.59
N ASN A 568 9.55 -9.16 30.34
CA ASN A 568 8.29 -9.13 31.09
C ASN A 568 7.17 -8.56 30.21
N MET A 569 6.25 -9.43 29.78
CA MET A 569 5.13 -9.06 28.89
C MET A 569 3.86 -8.64 29.65
N ASP A 570 3.91 -8.39 30.96
CA ASP A 570 2.73 -7.94 31.70
C ASP A 570 2.32 -6.52 31.26
N GLU A 571 1.00 -6.25 31.21
CA GLU A 571 0.47 -4.91 30.85
C GLU A 571 1.06 -3.81 31.75
N ALA A 572 1.19 -4.07 33.06
CA ALA A 572 1.74 -3.10 34.00
C ALA A 572 3.22 -2.74 33.72
N ASN A 573 3.99 -3.66 33.13
CA ASN A 573 5.36 -3.38 32.70
C ASN A 573 5.36 -2.53 31.42
N TYR A 574 4.47 -2.83 30.47
CA TYR A 574 4.32 -2.08 29.23
C TYR A 574 3.67 -0.69 29.41
N ASP A 575 2.94 -0.47 30.50
CA ASP A 575 2.42 0.84 30.90
C ASP A 575 3.55 1.83 31.27
N LEU A 576 4.77 1.35 31.52
CA LEU A 576 5.97 2.17 31.74
C LEU A 576 6.62 2.65 30.43
N VAL A 577 6.17 2.14 29.29
CA VAL A 577 6.73 2.43 27.98
C VAL A 577 5.71 3.21 27.17
N ASP A 578 6.12 4.34 26.60
CA ASP A 578 5.33 5.11 25.65
C ASP A 578 6.15 5.31 24.37
N LEU A 579 5.67 4.72 23.28
CA LEU A 579 6.31 4.78 21.97
C LEU A 579 5.81 5.94 21.10
N HIS A 580 4.97 6.84 21.60
CA HIS A 580 4.46 7.97 20.83
C HIS A 580 5.53 9.03 20.58
N LYS A 581 5.29 9.83 19.52
CA LYS A 581 6.20 10.85 18.98
C LYS A 581 6.83 11.75 20.04
N ASN A 582 6.03 12.27 20.97
CA ASN A 582 6.47 13.18 22.03
C ASN A 582 7.50 12.58 22.99
N VAL A 583 7.59 11.24 23.06
CA VAL A 583 8.59 10.54 23.88
C VAL A 583 9.78 10.13 23.03
N VAL A 584 9.53 9.49 21.89
CA VAL A 584 10.62 8.90 21.09
C VAL A 584 11.44 9.92 20.30
N ASP A 585 10.92 11.12 20.04
CA ASP A 585 11.68 12.20 19.37
C ASP A 585 12.79 12.77 20.25
N GLU A 586 12.65 12.67 21.57
CA GLU A 586 13.66 13.12 22.53
C GLU A 586 14.84 12.13 22.65
N ILE A 587 14.69 10.92 22.13
CA ILE A 587 15.71 9.87 22.19
C ILE A 587 16.76 10.10 21.10
N THR A 588 17.99 10.35 21.53
CA THR A 588 19.16 10.39 20.65
C THR A 588 19.87 9.04 20.71
N LEU A 589 20.12 8.41 19.56
CA LEU A 589 20.90 7.17 19.47
C LEU A 589 22.34 7.46 18.99
N VAL A 590 23.19 6.45 18.98
CA VAL A 590 24.58 6.53 18.51
C VAL A 590 24.79 5.59 17.32
N SER A 591 25.35 6.10 16.22
CA SER A 591 25.62 5.31 15.01
C SER A 591 26.81 4.37 15.20
N ALA A 592 27.02 3.46 14.25
CA ALA A 592 28.19 2.59 14.25
C ALA A 592 29.51 3.37 14.17
N SER A 593 29.51 4.54 13.51
CA SER A 593 30.66 5.46 13.49
C SER A 593 30.80 6.36 14.71
N GLY A 594 29.90 6.24 15.70
CA GLY A 594 29.92 7.03 16.93
C GLY A 594 29.30 8.43 16.80
N LYS A 595 28.50 8.68 15.76
CA LYS A 595 27.79 9.95 15.56
C LYS A 595 26.39 9.93 16.18
N PRO A 596 25.83 11.08 16.61
CA PRO A 596 24.46 11.13 17.10
C PRO A 596 23.46 10.85 15.96
N MET A 597 22.42 10.12 16.28
CA MET A 597 21.29 9.85 15.37
C MET A 597 19.98 10.34 15.98
N LYS A 598 19.15 10.95 15.16
CA LYS A 598 17.80 11.41 15.51
C LYS A 598 16.76 10.60 14.75
N ARG A 599 15.60 10.37 15.37
CA ARG A 599 14.48 9.71 14.71
C ARG A 599 14.01 10.53 13.52
N GLU A 600 13.68 9.88 12.41
CA GLU A 600 12.90 10.48 11.33
C GLU A 600 11.59 11.05 11.92
N ALA A 601 11.24 12.30 11.63
CA ALA A 601 10.15 12.98 12.34
C ALA A 601 8.77 12.38 12.04
N ASP A 602 8.62 11.68 10.91
CA ASP A 602 7.35 11.18 10.40
C ASP A 602 6.72 10.07 11.26
N LEU A 603 5.40 9.98 11.15
CA LEU A 603 4.58 8.86 11.60
C LEU A 603 4.29 7.93 10.42
N ILE A 604 3.76 6.75 10.70
CA ILE A 604 3.26 5.85 9.65
C ILE A 604 1.80 6.17 9.29
N ASP A 605 1.41 5.76 8.09
CA ASP A 605 0.03 5.71 7.63
C ASP A 605 -0.85 4.83 8.53
N VAL A 606 -2.02 5.32 8.93
CA VAL A 606 -2.99 4.59 9.78
C VAL A 606 -3.53 3.32 9.11
N TRP A 607 -3.47 3.24 7.78
CA TRP A 607 -3.77 1.99 7.06
C TRP A 607 -2.75 0.88 7.34
N PHE A 608 -1.51 1.22 7.68
CA PHE A 608 -0.50 0.24 8.12
C PHE A 608 -0.80 -0.25 9.54
N ASP A 609 -1.22 0.65 10.42
CA ASP A 609 -1.65 0.34 11.79
C ASP A 609 -2.79 -0.70 11.79
N SER A 610 -3.90 -0.36 11.12
CA SER A 610 -5.05 -1.26 10.98
C SER A 610 -4.75 -2.52 10.15
N GLY A 611 -3.86 -2.44 9.16
CA GLY A 611 -3.39 -3.59 8.38
C GLY A 611 -2.54 -4.58 9.16
N SER A 612 -1.88 -4.11 10.24
CA SER A 612 -1.03 -4.93 11.13
C SER A 612 -1.81 -5.71 12.19
N MET A 613 -3.10 -5.38 12.35
CA MET A 613 -4.02 -5.96 13.34
C MET A 613 -3.97 -7.49 13.48
N PRO A 614 -3.86 -8.30 12.40
CA PRO A 614 -3.80 -9.76 12.54
C PRO A 614 -2.67 -10.26 13.44
N TYR A 615 -1.57 -9.52 13.53
CA TYR A 615 -0.40 -9.81 14.36
C TYR A 615 -0.40 -8.99 15.65
N ALA A 616 -0.60 -7.68 15.50
CA ALA A 616 -0.41 -6.71 16.58
C ALA A 616 -1.43 -6.84 17.72
N GLN A 617 -2.65 -7.35 17.43
CA GLN A 617 -3.64 -7.61 18.49
C GLN A 617 -3.20 -8.70 19.51
N TRP A 618 -2.21 -9.52 19.13
CA TRP A 618 -1.66 -10.63 19.92
C TRP A 618 -0.26 -10.34 20.42
N HIS A 619 0.25 -9.11 20.22
CA HIS A 619 1.63 -8.76 20.53
C HIS A 619 2.67 -9.67 19.83
N TYR A 620 2.32 -10.21 18.65
CA TYR A 620 3.24 -11.05 17.87
C TYR A 620 4.40 -10.21 17.32
N PRO A 621 5.66 -10.69 17.39
CA PRO A 621 6.08 -12.06 17.74
C PRO A 621 6.49 -12.26 19.21
N PHE A 622 6.34 -11.23 20.04
CA PHE A 622 6.81 -11.23 21.44
C PHE A 622 5.95 -12.14 22.32
N GLU A 623 4.66 -12.23 22.02
CA GLU A 623 3.74 -13.20 22.59
C GLU A 623 3.20 -14.13 21.51
N SER A 624 2.94 -15.39 21.88
CA SER A 624 2.31 -16.35 20.97
C SER A 624 0.81 -16.06 20.87
N PRO A 625 0.21 -16.05 19.66
CA PRO A 625 -1.23 -16.05 19.54
C PRO A 625 -1.80 -17.27 20.27
N PRO A 626 -3.01 -17.18 20.87
CA PRO A 626 -3.59 -18.31 21.58
C PRO A 626 -3.72 -19.51 20.65
N GLN A 627 -2.94 -20.57 20.92
CA GLN A 627 -3.07 -21.81 20.17
C GLN A 627 -4.45 -22.44 20.44
N PRO A 628 -5.06 -23.13 19.45
CA PRO A 628 -6.19 -24.00 19.74
C PRO A 628 -5.72 -25.04 20.75
N SER A 629 -6.38 -25.14 21.90
CA SER A 629 -5.98 -26.08 22.95
C SER A 629 -5.92 -27.49 22.40
N GLN A 630 -4.73 -28.10 22.44
CA GLN A 630 -4.66 -29.56 22.40
C GLN A 630 -5.23 -30.07 23.72
N ARG A 631 -6.14 -31.05 23.65
CA ARG A 631 -6.84 -31.65 24.79
C ARG A 631 -5.92 -31.80 26.02
N GLU A 632 -6.16 -31.01 27.05
CA GLU A 632 -5.72 -31.34 28.40
C GLU A 632 -6.52 -32.55 28.87
N GLY A 633 -5.94 -33.72 28.66
CA GLY A 633 -6.54 -35.00 29.03
C GLY A 633 -5.48 -36.06 29.22
N GLU A 634 -4.34 -35.73 29.83
CA GLU A 634 -3.42 -36.70 30.44
C GLU A 634 -2.42 -35.97 31.37
N ARG A 635 -2.91 -35.55 32.54
CA ARG A 635 -2.01 -35.39 33.69
C ARG A 635 -1.48 -36.78 34.03
N THR A 636 -0.18 -36.97 33.85
CA THR A 636 0.57 -38.14 34.31
C THR A 636 0.37 -38.34 35.81
N SER A 637 -0.56 -39.23 36.16
CA SER A 637 -0.53 -39.92 37.45
C SER A 637 0.26 -41.21 37.24
N ILE A 638 1.28 -41.38 38.07
CA ILE A 638 2.12 -42.56 38.13
C ILE A 638 1.21 -43.76 38.46
N ILE A 639 0.99 -44.67 37.51
CA ILE A 639 0.32 -45.95 37.76
C ILE A 639 1.21 -47.10 37.26
N ASN A 640 1.32 -48.11 38.13
CA ASN A 640 2.14 -49.30 38.04
C ASN A 640 2.02 -50.11 36.72
N PRO A 641 3.10 -50.78 36.29
CA PRO A 641 3.17 -51.45 34.99
C PRO A 641 2.63 -52.89 35.00
N SER A 642 1.40 -53.13 35.49
CA SER A 642 0.84 -54.50 35.55
C SER A 642 -0.56 -54.70 34.99
N GLN A 643 -1.15 -53.74 34.27
CA GLN A 643 -2.44 -53.96 33.59
C GLN A 643 -2.45 -53.28 32.22
N ARG A 644 -2.01 -54.00 31.18
CA ARG A 644 -2.17 -53.62 29.76
C ARG A 644 -2.83 -54.76 29.00
N GLU A 645 -4.16 -54.78 28.96
CA GLU A 645 -4.91 -55.43 27.88
C GLU A 645 -6.16 -54.59 27.58
N GLY A 646 -6.28 -54.06 26.36
CA GLY A 646 -7.56 -53.54 25.83
C GLY A 646 -7.66 -52.07 25.39
N LEU A 647 -6.61 -51.40 24.92
CA LEU A 647 -6.73 -50.06 24.29
C LEU A 647 -6.63 -50.11 22.75
N PRO A 648 -7.36 -49.23 22.01
CA PRO A 648 -7.32 -49.19 20.56
C PRO A 648 -5.96 -48.69 20.05
N LYS A 649 -5.46 -49.27 18.96
CA LYS A 649 -4.18 -48.92 18.30
C LYS A 649 -4.14 -47.42 17.95
N GLU A 650 -3.17 -46.70 18.51
CA GLU A 650 -2.82 -45.32 18.17
C GLU A 650 -2.57 -45.15 16.65
N ASN A 651 -3.02 -44.02 16.10
CA ASN A 651 -2.68 -43.62 14.74
C ASN A 651 -1.18 -43.33 14.65
N LYS A 652 -0.43 -44.22 14.01
CA LYS A 652 1.00 -44.04 13.73
C LYS A 652 1.21 -42.96 12.66
N TYR A 653 1.63 -41.77 13.06
CA TYR A 653 2.12 -40.74 12.14
C TYR A 653 3.57 -41.07 11.76
N GLU A 654 3.74 -41.89 10.71
CA GLU A 654 5.01 -42.58 10.45
C GLU A 654 6.12 -41.73 9.75
N THR A 655 5.88 -40.49 9.32
CA THR A 655 6.92 -39.64 8.68
C THR A 655 6.58 -38.13 8.64
N ALA A 656 5.42 -37.72 9.14
CA ALA A 656 4.84 -36.39 8.89
C ALA A 656 4.66 -35.59 10.19
N ARG A 657 4.71 -34.27 10.08
CA ARG A 657 4.46 -33.37 11.22
C ARG A 657 2.98 -33.35 11.58
N ALA A 658 2.68 -33.62 12.86
CA ALA A 658 1.30 -33.85 13.32
C ALA A 658 0.39 -32.63 13.13
N SER A 659 0.91 -31.43 13.36
CA SER A 659 0.20 -30.15 13.24
C SER A 659 -0.31 -29.85 11.83
N ILE A 660 0.41 -30.27 10.79
CA ILE A 660 0.14 -29.97 9.38
C ILE A 660 -0.45 -31.17 8.61
N TYR A 661 -0.29 -32.39 9.13
CA TYR A 661 -0.77 -33.61 8.47
C TYR A 661 -2.23 -33.58 8.00
N PRO A 662 -3.22 -33.02 8.74
CA PRO A 662 -4.61 -32.96 8.27
C PRO A 662 -4.76 -32.23 6.92
N LEU A 663 -4.01 -31.14 6.73
CA LEU A 663 -4.04 -30.34 5.51
C LEU A 663 -3.35 -31.06 4.35
N LEU A 664 -2.12 -31.55 4.58
CA LEU A 664 -1.37 -32.29 3.55
C LEU A 664 -2.04 -33.61 3.18
N LYS A 665 -2.81 -34.23 4.08
CA LYS A 665 -3.58 -35.43 3.78
C LYS A 665 -4.61 -35.19 2.69
N GLU A 666 -5.30 -34.06 2.69
CA GLU A 666 -6.28 -33.73 1.65
C GLU A 666 -5.60 -33.50 0.30
N LEU A 667 -4.52 -32.72 0.27
CA LEU A 667 -3.71 -32.47 -0.93
C LEU A 667 -3.11 -33.76 -1.50
N LYS A 668 -2.52 -34.60 -0.67
CA LYS A 668 -2.03 -35.93 -1.04
C LYS A 668 -3.10 -36.77 -1.72
N GLU A 669 -4.32 -36.82 -1.17
CA GLU A 669 -5.39 -37.63 -1.74
C GLU A 669 -5.91 -37.02 -3.06
N LYS A 670 -5.85 -35.70 -3.23
CA LYS A 670 -6.10 -35.02 -4.52
C LYS A 670 -5.03 -35.38 -5.56
N ASN A 671 -3.74 -35.30 -5.23
CA ASN A 671 -2.64 -35.65 -6.14
C ASN A 671 -2.66 -37.12 -6.55
N LYS A 672 -3.02 -38.03 -5.62
CA LYS A 672 -3.22 -39.44 -5.96
C LYS A 672 -4.31 -39.69 -6.98
N LYS A 673 -5.40 -38.91 -6.94
CA LYS A 673 -6.54 -39.02 -7.86
C LYS A 673 -6.24 -38.40 -9.22
N ASN A 674 -5.39 -37.38 -9.28
CA ASN A 674 -5.09 -36.62 -10.50
C ASN A 674 -3.60 -36.63 -10.88
N PRO A 675 -2.97 -37.79 -11.12
CA PRO A 675 -1.56 -37.81 -11.49
C PRO A 675 -1.28 -37.44 -12.94
N THR A 676 -0.09 -36.94 -13.19
CA THR A 676 0.45 -36.71 -14.53
C THR A 676 0.62 -38.04 -15.29
N GLU A 677 0.70 -37.98 -16.63
CA GLU A 677 0.95 -39.16 -17.45
C GLU A 677 2.32 -39.79 -17.15
N ALA A 678 3.33 -38.98 -16.83
CA ALA A 678 4.64 -39.44 -16.41
C ALA A 678 4.59 -40.17 -15.05
N GLU A 679 3.90 -39.62 -14.05
CA GLU A 679 3.68 -40.29 -12.77
C GLU A 679 2.92 -41.61 -12.93
N LYS A 680 1.91 -41.67 -13.82
CA LYS A 680 1.18 -42.91 -14.13
C LYS A 680 2.12 -43.95 -14.73
N ALA A 681 2.93 -43.57 -15.71
CA ALA A 681 3.89 -44.44 -16.38
C ALA A 681 4.94 -45.00 -15.40
N LEU A 682 5.49 -44.15 -14.53
CA LEU A 682 6.47 -44.56 -13.54
C LEU A 682 5.84 -45.44 -12.45
N TRP A 683 4.64 -45.10 -11.96
CA TRP A 683 3.96 -45.85 -10.91
C TRP A 683 3.62 -47.30 -11.31
N VAL A 684 3.29 -47.56 -12.59
CA VAL A 684 3.03 -48.93 -13.08
C VAL A 684 4.22 -49.87 -12.86
N ASN A 685 5.43 -49.31 -12.90
CA ASN A 685 6.71 -50.01 -12.76
C ASN A 685 7.23 -50.03 -11.32
N LEU A 686 6.88 -49.04 -10.48
CA LEU A 686 7.30 -49.00 -9.07
C LEU A 686 6.34 -49.73 -8.13
N LYS A 687 5.04 -49.78 -8.45
CA LYS A 687 4.02 -50.36 -7.55
C LYS A 687 4.24 -51.85 -7.33
N GLY A 688 3.96 -52.30 -6.11
CA GLY A 688 3.95 -53.73 -5.79
C GLY A 688 5.32 -54.40 -5.82
N LYS A 689 6.39 -53.66 -5.48
CA LYS A 689 7.77 -54.18 -5.39
C LYS A 689 8.36 -54.69 -6.72
N LYS A 690 7.87 -54.15 -7.84
CA LYS A 690 8.27 -54.59 -9.19
C LYS A 690 9.70 -54.20 -9.58
N LEU A 691 10.26 -53.17 -8.97
CA LEU A 691 11.66 -52.78 -9.16
C LEU A 691 12.52 -53.50 -8.12
N GLU A 692 13.06 -54.68 -8.47
CA GLU A 692 13.98 -55.50 -7.64
C GLU A 692 13.57 -55.65 -6.17
N ASN A 693 12.28 -55.89 -5.90
CA ASN A 693 11.70 -56.05 -4.57
C ASN A 693 11.67 -54.79 -3.66
N PHE A 694 12.07 -53.61 -4.15
CA PHE A 694 12.00 -52.36 -3.39
C PHE A 694 10.56 -51.84 -3.24
N LYS A 695 10.17 -51.47 -2.01
CA LYS A 695 8.82 -50.95 -1.73
C LYS A 695 8.78 -49.44 -1.91
N PHE A 696 7.99 -48.99 -2.88
CA PHE A 696 7.67 -47.59 -3.10
C PHE A 696 6.29 -47.21 -2.58
N ARG A 697 6.18 -45.98 -2.03
CA ARG A 697 4.92 -45.31 -1.69
C ARG A 697 4.76 -44.12 -2.63
N LYS A 698 3.56 -43.93 -3.17
CA LYS A 698 3.20 -42.77 -4.02
C LYS A 698 2.55 -41.66 -3.19
N GLN A 699 2.88 -40.40 -3.49
CA GLN A 699 2.33 -39.19 -2.86
C GLN A 699 2.42 -39.32 -1.33
N HIS A 700 3.65 -39.39 -0.83
CA HIS A 700 3.96 -39.66 0.57
C HIS A 700 4.37 -38.39 1.29
N ILE A 701 3.83 -38.18 2.49
CA ILE A 701 4.13 -36.97 3.28
C ILE A 701 5.39 -37.23 4.11
N ILE A 702 6.36 -36.33 4.02
CA ILE A 702 7.59 -36.32 4.81
C ILE A 702 7.71 -34.93 5.41
N ASP A 703 7.65 -34.84 6.74
CA ASP A 703 7.54 -33.58 7.48
C ASP A 703 6.39 -32.70 6.95
N GLN A 704 6.72 -31.60 6.27
CA GLN A 704 5.80 -30.65 5.64
C GLN A 704 5.69 -30.79 4.11
N PHE A 705 6.36 -31.77 3.49
CA PHE A 705 6.43 -31.94 2.05
C PHE A 705 5.67 -33.19 1.56
N ILE A 706 5.19 -33.16 0.32
CA ILE A 706 4.61 -34.33 -0.37
C ILE A 706 5.57 -34.74 -1.48
N ALA A 707 6.15 -35.93 -1.34
CA ALA A 707 7.00 -36.56 -2.35
C ALA A 707 6.17 -37.40 -3.33
N ASP A 708 6.43 -37.29 -4.63
CA ASP A 708 5.70 -38.05 -5.66
C ASP A 708 5.87 -39.56 -5.47
N PHE A 709 7.11 -40.03 -5.27
CA PHE A 709 7.41 -41.40 -4.87
C PHE A 709 8.52 -41.46 -3.83
N VAL A 710 8.42 -42.41 -2.90
CA VAL A 710 9.47 -42.64 -1.91
C VAL A 710 9.68 -44.13 -1.63
N CYS A 711 10.95 -44.54 -1.51
CA CYS A 711 11.37 -45.80 -0.92
C CYS A 711 11.96 -45.54 0.46
N LEU A 712 11.18 -45.77 1.52
CA LEU A 712 11.60 -45.49 2.89
C LEU A 712 12.78 -46.37 3.34
N ASP A 713 12.80 -47.64 2.92
CA ASP A 713 13.84 -48.61 3.30
C ASP A 713 15.25 -48.16 2.85
N ARG A 714 15.32 -47.33 1.80
CA ARG A 714 16.56 -46.77 1.23
C ARG A 714 16.65 -45.24 1.38
N LYS A 715 15.67 -44.60 2.03
CA LYS A 715 15.48 -43.14 2.07
C LYS A 715 15.67 -42.46 0.71
N LEU A 716 15.06 -42.99 -0.35
CA LEU A 716 15.10 -42.39 -1.70
C LEU A 716 13.76 -41.73 -2.03
N ILE A 717 13.79 -40.45 -2.41
CA ILE A 717 12.66 -39.68 -2.95
C ILE A 717 12.86 -39.51 -4.46
N ILE A 718 11.78 -39.67 -5.22
CA ILE A 718 11.73 -39.41 -6.65
C ILE A 718 10.63 -38.38 -6.90
N GLU A 719 10.98 -37.25 -7.51
CA GLU A 719 10.03 -36.23 -7.97
C GLU A 719 9.95 -36.23 -9.50
N VAL A 720 8.76 -36.02 -10.05
CA VAL A 720 8.48 -36.01 -11.49
C VAL A 720 7.97 -34.62 -11.87
N ASP A 721 8.88 -33.74 -12.25
CA ASP A 721 8.60 -32.31 -12.44
C ASP A 721 8.08 -31.99 -13.84
N GLY A 722 7.09 -31.09 -13.90
CA GLY A 722 6.49 -30.55 -15.12
C GLY A 722 7.29 -29.44 -15.76
N GLY A 723 8.54 -29.72 -16.15
CA GLY A 723 9.41 -28.74 -16.80
C GLY A 723 9.91 -27.66 -15.84
N TYR A 724 11.23 -27.48 -15.75
CA TYR A 724 11.85 -26.46 -14.92
C TYR A 724 11.25 -25.09 -15.26
N HIS A 725 10.42 -24.54 -14.36
CA HIS A 725 10.10 -23.13 -14.42
C HIS A 725 11.41 -22.35 -14.24
N LEU A 726 11.89 -21.71 -15.31
CA LEU A 726 13.16 -20.95 -15.34
C LEU A 726 13.13 -19.68 -14.46
N ARG A 727 12.14 -19.53 -13.58
CA ARG A 727 12.03 -18.40 -12.64
C ARG A 727 12.99 -18.64 -11.46
N PRO A 728 13.93 -17.74 -11.15
CA PRO A 728 14.93 -17.93 -10.10
C PRO A 728 14.36 -18.28 -8.71
N GLU A 729 13.18 -17.75 -8.37
CA GLU A 729 12.53 -17.97 -7.07
C GLU A 729 12.04 -19.41 -6.86
N ILE A 730 11.52 -20.05 -7.92
CA ILE A 730 11.07 -21.45 -7.86
C ILE A 730 12.27 -22.38 -7.75
N VAL A 731 13.34 -22.07 -8.49
CA VAL A 731 14.62 -22.80 -8.42
C VAL A 731 15.20 -22.76 -7.01
N GLU A 732 15.16 -21.60 -6.35
CA GLU A 732 15.67 -21.45 -4.99
C GLU A 732 14.79 -22.17 -3.95
N ALA A 733 13.46 -22.12 -4.09
CA ALA A 733 12.55 -22.85 -3.21
C ALA A 733 12.72 -24.38 -3.33
N ASP A 734 12.88 -24.90 -4.55
CA ASP A 734 13.17 -26.31 -4.79
C ASP A 734 14.55 -26.74 -4.27
N ARG A 735 15.55 -25.84 -4.34
CA ARG A 735 16.87 -26.03 -3.75
C ARG A 735 16.77 -26.19 -2.23
N LEU A 736 16.09 -25.26 -1.55
CA LEU A 736 15.88 -25.29 -0.10
C LEU A 736 15.09 -26.52 0.34
N ARG A 737 14.01 -26.88 -0.39
CA ARG A 737 13.25 -28.12 -0.15
C ARG A 737 14.15 -29.36 -0.21
N THR A 738 15.00 -29.43 -1.23
CA THR A 738 15.93 -30.54 -1.41
C THR A 738 16.96 -30.58 -0.28
N GLU A 739 17.52 -29.43 0.11
CA GLU A 739 18.47 -29.34 1.22
C GLU A 739 17.87 -29.81 2.54
N ILE A 740 16.62 -29.45 2.85
CA ILE A 740 15.94 -29.91 4.07
C ILE A 740 15.74 -31.43 4.03
N LEU A 741 15.21 -31.96 2.92
CA LEU A 741 14.97 -33.39 2.77
C LEU A 741 16.27 -34.22 2.84
N GLU A 742 17.36 -33.72 2.24
CA GLU A 742 18.64 -34.42 2.24
C GLU A 742 19.42 -34.23 3.56
N ASN A 743 19.60 -32.99 4.03
CA ASN A 743 20.47 -32.69 5.17
C ASN A 743 19.81 -32.97 6.52
N GLU A 744 18.52 -32.64 6.69
CA GLU A 744 17.84 -32.80 7.98
C GLU A 744 17.23 -34.19 8.15
N PHE A 745 16.63 -34.74 7.09
CA PHE A 745 15.93 -36.03 7.15
C PHE A 745 16.73 -37.21 6.57
N GLY A 746 17.86 -36.94 5.92
CA GLY A 746 18.77 -37.95 5.38
C GLY A 746 18.23 -38.69 4.16
N PHE A 747 17.31 -38.09 3.41
CA PHE A 747 16.86 -38.65 2.14
C PHE A 747 17.85 -38.34 1.02
N LYS A 748 17.80 -39.13 -0.05
CA LYS A 748 18.34 -38.75 -1.35
C LYS A 748 17.18 -38.34 -2.25
N VAL A 749 17.25 -37.17 -2.88
CA VAL A 749 16.24 -36.72 -3.84
C VAL A 749 16.80 -36.83 -5.25
N ILE A 750 16.05 -37.49 -6.15
CA ILE A 750 16.33 -37.50 -7.59
C ILE A 750 15.09 -36.99 -8.34
N ARG A 751 15.30 -36.20 -9.38
CA ARG A 751 14.23 -35.55 -10.14
C ARG A 751 14.29 -35.94 -11.61
N PHE A 752 13.14 -36.18 -12.22
CA PHE A 752 13.01 -36.48 -13.64
C PHE A 752 12.00 -35.54 -14.29
N LYS A 753 12.28 -35.06 -15.50
CA LYS A 753 11.29 -34.33 -16.28
C LYS A 753 10.20 -35.26 -16.79
N ASN A 754 8.99 -34.74 -16.97
CA ASN A 754 7.89 -35.46 -17.61
C ASN A 754 8.30 -36.10 -18.96
N GLU A 755 9.05 -35.38 -19.81
CA GLU A 755 9.47 -35.88 -21.12
C GLU A 755 10.48 -37.02 -21.02
N GLU A 756 11.34 -37.03 -19.99
CA GLU A 756 12.33 -38.10 -19.77
C GLU A 756 11.63 -39.40 -19.38
N VAL A 757 10.64 -39.31 -18.49
CA VAL A 757 9.85 -40.47 -18.04
C VAL A 757 9.01 -41.03 -19.18
N ILE A 758 8.33 -40.16 -19.95
CA ILE A 758 7.48 -40.58 -21.06
C ILE A 758 8.33 -41.10 -22.24
N GLY A 759 9.47 -40.46 -22.53
CA GLY A 759 10.33 -40.79 -23.66
C GLY A 759 11.10 -42.10 -23.48
N ASN A 760 11.58 -42.40 -22.26
CA ASN A 760 12.30 -43.66 -22.00
C ASN A 760 12.24 -44.07 -20.51
N VAL A 761 11.09 -44.58 -20.09
CA VAL A 761 10.88 -45.07 -18.71
C VAL A 761 11.90 -46.14 -18.28
N LYS A 762 12.45 -46.93 -19.22
CA LYS A 762 13.44 -47.98 -18.89
C LYS A 762 14.75 -47.36 -18.38
N SER A 763 15.24 -46.31 -19.05
CA SER A 763 16.43 -45.57 -18.62
C SER A 763 16.23 -44.92 -17.24
N VAL A 764 15.04 -44.38 -16.99
CA VAL A 764 14.68 -43.80 -15.68
C VAL A 764 14.71 -44.86 -14.58
N LEU A 765 14.15 -46.06 -14.84
CA LEU A 765 14.17 -47.17 -13.88
C LEU A 765 15.59 -47.69 -13.61
N GLU A 766 16.47 -47.74 -14.62
CA GLU A 766 17.89 -48.11 -14.46
C GLU A 766 18.62 -47.11 -13.57
N GLN A 767 18.34 -45.80 -13.71
CA GLN A 767 18.92 -44.76 -12.85
C GLN A 767 18.40 -44.81 -11.41
N ILE A 768 17.09 -45.02 -11.23
CA ILE A 768 16.50 -45.24 -9.90
C ILE A 768 17.14 -46.45 -9.24
N LEU A 769 17.27 -47.56 -9.96
CA LEU A 769 17.85 -48.80 -9.44
C LEU A 769 19.33 -48.65 -9.08
N SER A 770 20.11 -48.00 -9.95
CA SER A 770 21.51 -47.67 -9.67
C SER A 770 21.64 -46.87 -8.37
N THR A 771 20.78 -45.85 -8.19
CA THR A 771 20.75 -45.03 -6.97
C THR A 771 20.34 -45.84 -5.74
N LEU A 772 19.32 -46.70 -5.84
CA LEU A 772 18.91 -47.57 -4.73
C LEU A 772 20.03 -48.51 -4.27
N ASN A 773 20.86 -48.98 -5.20
CA ASN A 773 21.95 -49.92 -4.92
C ASN A 773 23.16 -49.24 -4.24
N THR A 774 23.33 -47.92 -4.38
CA THR A 774 24.37 -47.17 -3.68
C THR A 774 23.95 -46.71 -2.28
N LEU A 775 22.65 -46.62 -2.01
CA LEU A 775 22.13 -46.14 -0.73
C LEU A 775 22.09 -47.25 0.35
N PRO A 776 22.45 -46.95 1.61
CA PRO A 776 22.38 -47.93 2.70
C PRO A 776 20.93 -48.35 2.99
N SER A 777 20.74 -49.57 3.50
CA SER A 777 19.44 -50.02 3.98
C SER A 777 19.25 -49.60 5.43
N VAL A 778 18.08 -49.04 5.75
CA VAL A 778 17.68 -48.71 7.12
C VAL A 778 17.20 -50.00 7.81
N LYS A 779 17.72 -50.34 9.00
CA LYS A 779 17.54 -51.68 9.62
C LYS A 779 16.40 -51.76 10.63
N SER A 780 15.85 -50.63 11.10
CA SER A 780 14.67 -50.61 11.97
C SER A 780 13.71 -49.46 11.64
N VAL A 781 12.42 -49.66 11.93
CA VAL A 781 11.36 -48.65 11.75
C VAL A 781 11.59 -47.43 12.65
N GLU A 782 12.34 -47.58 13.74
CA GLU A 782 12.71 -46.53 14.69
C GLU A 782 13.79 -45.58 14.14
N GLU A 783 14.65 -46.02 13.22
CA GLU A 783 15.59 -45.13 12.49
C GLU A 783 14.88 -44.20 11.48
N VAL A 784 13.58 -44.41 11.27
CA VAL A 784 12.71 -43.61 10.40
C VAL A 784 11.71 -42.78 11.23
N LEU A 785 11.63 -42.95 12.56
CA LEU A 785 10.51 -42.42 13.35
C LEU A 785 10.78 -42.14 14.84
N PRO A 786 10.20 -41.06 15.42
CA PRO A 786 9.55 -39.90 14.79
C PRO A 786 10.51 -38.72 14.58
N PHE A 787 10.48 -38.14 13.39
CA PHE A 787 11.27 -36.97 12.95
C PHE A 787 10.82 -35.62 13.56
N GLY A 788 10.21 -35.61 14.75
CA GLY A 788 9.90 -34.38 15.48
C GLY A 788 8.60 -34.43 16.27
N LYS A 789 8.68 -34.04 17.55
CA LYS A 789 7.56 -33.36 18.23
C LYS A 789 7.51 -31.93 17.70
N ASP A 790 6.34 -31.28 17.73
CA ASP A 790 6.18 -29.86 17.37
C ASP A 790 7.18 -29.01 18.20
N LEU A 791 8.35 -28.73 17.64
CA LEU A 791 9.29 -27.75 18.14
C LEU A 791 8.81 -26.43 17.55
N GLY A 792 8.31 -25.54 18.40
CA GLY A 792 7.60 -24.30 18.02
C GLY A 792 8.46 -23.27 17.29
N TRP A 793 8.98 -23.63 16.12
CA TRP A 793 9.72 -22.76 15.21
C TRP A 793 9.11 -22.86 13.81
N ALA A 794 8.69 -21.70 13.30
CA ALA A 794 8.38 -21.35 11.92
C ALA A 794 7.41 -22.21 11.06
N CYS A 795 6.43 -21.46 10.54
CA CYS A 795 5.95 -21.44 9.15
C CYS A 795 4.80 -22.38 8.72
N ALA A 796 3.66 -21.74 8.49
CA ALA A 796 2.58 -22.17 7.60
C ALA A 796 2.64 -21.46 6.22
N ASP A 797 3.79 -20.90 5.82
CA ASP A 797 3.91 -20.06 4.61
C ASP A 797 4.52 -20.74 3.38
N PHE A 798 4.78 -22.05 3.41
CA PHE A 798 5.25 -22.79 2.22
C PHE A 798 4.45 -24.07 2.01
N ILE A 799 3.27 -23.95 1.40
CA ILE A 799 2.73 -25.02 0.56
C ILE A 799 3.08 -24.64 -0.87
N ALA A 800 4.30 -24.97 -1.29
CA ALA A 800 4.63 -25.01 -2.70
C ALA A 800 3.90 -26.22 -3.30
N GLU A 801 2.78 -25.98 -3.99
CA GLU A 801 2.27 -26.95 -4.94
C GLU A 801 3.31 -27.07 -6.07
N GLY A 802 3.86 -28.27 -6.25
CA GLY A 802 4.66 -28.63 -7.43
C GLY A 802 3.77 -28.89 -8.64
#